data_AF-A0A1E4K9V5-F1
#
_entry.id   AF-A0A1E4K9V5-F1
#
_cell.length_a   1.000
_cell.length_b   1.000
_cell.length_c   1.000
_cell.angle_alpha   90.00
_cell.angle_beta   90.00
_cell.angle_gamma   90.00
#
_symmetry.space_group_name_H-M   'P 1'
#
loop_
_entity.id
_entity.type
_entity.pdbx_description
1 polymer ?
#
loop_
_entity_poly.entity_id
_entity_poly.type
_entity_poly.pdbx_seq_one_letter_code
_entity_poly.pdbx_strand_id
1 'polypeptide(L)'
;MFATRLACTVIGLLLAGTVMPAAASQLAPRSADEIAAAPRIVVADLESAQSRWNPQHTLILTDYVFRRVEILRGDFNDRFVLTQGGGRVGDETHQLSHLPQFRPGVRYLLILDAADNPVFSPVRYGAAGALEIDQAAARIRGGESLAEFRARVGRSRVIDDAALRPAPHGEHYPAAHWRPDETPAAQPASAVRRPAEAAPAPVPPARDQASAPFGLPAAVEPASPFVPDYLVQRWPAPTITFNPLPLTWIWSPADQNQMAEWNHYGDIFRVQAPTGTWGWGNGRYDLAGFPSDADMTAQFGAAWGTTTLAICYTRWNGNGPIIEADIAVNPAYSWTLDDAYGTQGDSTTPWSFRQALLHELGHSWGLQHPWETQNVFWPSTMNYGPKWARDPTLQADDTAAIRSVYPGIGLHDGSLVMYRTDDSSASNNALYSSSTPAFSSYTHGQSIGFNGAVTLQNLGTDNLVNPAVDVYLSGARMAYDSSVYLGRSNYLTTVPPFPNSIALLNLGSYPLADSVPVGIYYPVIYLAGSGGTEAYTANNSAWGRYEYPIAINNAVTTLLPTPAVQTTALGRIGPRGQWKYALAAQAGYTYTFSTCGLASFDTVIEIRGAFPTVAADDSCGTQSLLVWTSNATQAVTVVVQGFNASAQGAFQLDYSGGNDRIFASDFGG
;
A
#
# COMPACT_ATOMS: atom_id res chain seq x y z
N MET A 1 -40.48 -46.42 27.13
CA MET A 1 -41.13 -45.15 26.76
C MET A 1 -40.29 -44.01 27.31
N PHE A 2 -39.85 -43.12 26.43
CA PHE A 2 -39.14 -41.85 26.63
C PHE A 2 -37.90 -41.83 27.55
N ALA A 3 -36.74 -41.83 26.91
CA ALA A 3 -35.52 -41.25 27.47
C ALA A 3 -34.81 -40.41 26.38
N THR A 4 -34.31 -39.26 26.83
CA THR A 4 -33.17 -38.50 26.29
C THR A 4 -33.41 -37.58 25.08
N ARG A 5 -33.73 -36.31 25.38
CA ARG A 5 -33.32 -35.15 24.58
C ARG A 5 -32.36 -34.32 25.43
N LEU A 6 -31.09 -34.27 25.05
CA LEU A 6 -30.13 -33.28 25.56
C LEU A 6 -29.08 -32.98 24.49
N ALA A 7 -28.71 -31.70 24.41
CA ALA A 7 -27.55 -31.11 23.74
C ALA A 7 -27.61 -30.86 22.21
N CYS A 8 -28.06 -29.66 21.86
CA CYS A 8 -27.52 -28.86 20.76
C CYS A 8 -27.60 -27.38 21.17
N THR A 9 -26.60 -26.92 21.94
CA THR A 9 -26.46 -25.51 22.31
C THR A 9 -25.22 -24.95 21.62
N VAL A 10 -25.50 -24.14 20.58
CA VAL A 10 -24.76 -22.98 20.09
C VAL A 10 -23.32 -22.82 20.60
N ILE A 11 -22.34 -23.16 19.76
CA ILE A 11 -20.99 -22.58 19.78
C ILE A 11 -20.87 -21.80 18.48
N GLY A 12 -20.94 -20.47 18.58
CA GLY A 12 -20.91 -19.61 17.40
C GLY A 12 -20.88 -18.14 17.77
N LEU A 13 -20.00 -17.74 18.68
CA LEU A 13 -19.71 -16.32 18.94
C LEU A 13 -18.43 -16.20 19.78
N LEU A 14 -17.36 -15.73 19.14
CA LEU A 14 -16.23 -14.94 19.67
C LEU A 14 -14.96 -15.15 18.83
N LEU A 15 -15.02 -14.73 17.57
CA LEU A 15 -13.85 -14.23 16.84
C LEU A 15 -14.18 -12.79 16.42
N ALA A 16 -14.32 -11.91 17.40
CA ALA A 16 -14.17 -10.49 17.16
C ALA A 16 -12.70 -10.28 16.80
N GLY A 17 -12.40 -10.29 15.51
CA GLY A 17 -11.09 -9.93 15.00
C GLY A 17 -10.74 -8.56 15.57
N THR A 18 -9.64 -8.50 16.32
CA THR A 18 -9.01 -7.25 16.69
C THR A 18 -8.65 -6.56 15.37
N VAL A 19 -9.47 -5.61 14.95
CA VAL A 19 -9.17 -4.73 13.83
C VAL A 19 -7.99 -3.89 14.30
N MET A 20 -6.78 -4.34 13.98
CA MET A 20 -5.56 -3.57 14.19
C MET A 20 -5.76 -2.23 13.47
N PRO A 21 -5.64 -1.08 14.16
CA PRO A 21 -5.78 0.22 13.50
C PRO A 21 -4.75 0.31 12.37
N ALA A 22 -5.22 0.62 11.17
CA ALA A 22 -4.38 0.88 10.02
C ALA A 22 -3.50 2.11 10.30
N ALA A 23 -2.18 1.89 10.41
CA ALA A 23 -1.21 2.91 10.80
C ALA A 23 -0.59 3.60 9.57
N ALA A 24 -0.53 4.94 9.59
CA ALA A 24 -0.22 5.86 8.49
C ALA A 24 1.18 6.54 8.57
N SER A 25 1.90 6.71 7.44
CA SER A 25 2.91 7.77 7.12
C SER A 25 4.21 7.36 6.38
N GLN A 26 4.89 8.39 5.83
CA GLN A 26 6.24 8.41 5.22
C GLN A 26 7.38 8.63 6.21
N LEU A 27 7.01 8.85 7.45
CA LEU A 27 7.75 8.32 8.57
C LEU A 27 7.21 6.92 8.84
N ALA A 28 7.96 5.99 9.40
CA ALA A 28 7.40 4.66 9.68
C ALA A 28 6.07 4.82 10.48
N PRO A 29 4.93 4.33 9.97
CA PRO A 29 3.61 4.60 10.51
C PRO A 29 3.52 4.16 11.95
N ARG A 30 2.93 5.00 12.82
CA ARG A 30 2.75 4.65 14.23
C ARG A 30 1.35 5.01 14.74
N SER A 31 0.74 4.05 15.42
CA SER A 31 -0.51 4.21 16.17
C SER A 31 -0.35 5.24 17.30
N ALA A 32 -1.47 5.75 17.82
CA ALA A 32 -1.45 6.63 19.00
C ALA A 32 -0.71 5.99 20.19
N ASP A 33 -0.79 4.66 20.34
CA ASP A 33 -0.09 3.92 21.40
C ASP A 33 1.43 3.90 21.21
N GLU A 34 1.89 3.81 19.95
CA GLU A 34 3.31 3.89 19.60
C GLU A 34 3.86 5.33 19.65
N ILE A 35 3.03 6.33 19.36
CA ILE A 35 3.37 7.73 19.61
C ILE A 35 3.54 7.96 21.12
N ALA A 36 2.59 7.48 21.92
CA ALA A 36 2.66 7.52 23.38
C ALA A 36 3.79 6.64 23.95
N ALA A 37 4.39 5.77 23.15
CA ALA A 37 5.55 4.94 23.50
C ALA A 37 6.90 5.66 23.31
N ALA A 38 6.93 6.88 22.78
CA ALA A 38 8.18 7.63 22.62
C ALA A 38 8.92 7.84 23.95
N PRO A 39 10.27 7.97 23.94
CA PRO A 39 11.07 8.10 25.15
C PRO A 39 10.96 9.49 25.80
N ARG A 40 10.66 10.53 25.00
CA ARG A 40 10.59 11.93 25.44
C ARG A 40 9.31 12.58 24.93
N ILE A 41 8.45 13.01 25.85
CA ILE A 41 7.16 13.64 25.54
C ILE A 41 6.94 14.81 26.50
N VAL A 42 6.72 16.00 25.95
CA VAL A 42 6.60 17.24 26.71
C VAL A 42 5.51 18.14 26.15
N VAL A 43 4.81 18.84 27.04
CA VAL A 43 3.99 19.99 26.67
C VAL A 43 4.80 21.25 26.93
N ALA A 44 4.95 22.11 25.93
CA ALA A 44 5.77 23.30 26.03
C ALA A 44 5.20 24.50 25.25
N ASP A 45 5.47 25.70 25.74
CA ASP A 45 5.18 26.96 25.06
C ASP A 45 6.40 27.35 24.23
N LEU A 46 6.22 27.63 22.94
CA LEU A 46 7.29 28.16 22.11
C LEU A 46 7.50 29.65 22.39
N GLU A 47 8.65 30.03 22.96
CA GLU A 47 8.93 31.43 23.31
C GLU A 47 9.54 32.21 22.15
N SER A 48 10.46 31.61 21.40
CA SER A 48 11.15 32.28 20.28
C SER A 48 11.69 31.28 19.25
N ALA A 49 11.94 31.78 18.04
CA ALA A 49 12.58 31.06 16.95
C ALA A 49 13.67 31.94 16.35
N GLN A 50 14.87 31.38 16.16
CA GLN A 50 16.00 32.10 15.55
C GLN A 50 16.68 31.23 14.50
N SER A 51 16.70 31.71 13.26
CA SER A 51 17.39 31.03 12.16
C SER A 51 18.84 31.47 12.04
N ARG A 52 19.71 30.54 11.66
CA ARG A 52 21.14 30.74 11.39
C ARG A 52 21.64 29.72 10.37
N TRP A 53 22.78 30.01 9.75
CA TRP A 53 23.48 28.99 8.98
C TRP A 53 24.06 27.90 9.90
N ASN A 54 24.09 26.66 9.43
CA ASN A 54 24.92 25.62 10.01
C ASN A 54 26.43 25.95 9.83
N PRO A 55 27.34 25.30 10.57
CA PRO A 55 28.78 25.58 10.45
C PRO A 55 29.35 25.41 9.04
N GLN A 56 28.76 24.52 8.23
CA GLN A 56 29.14 24.27 6.84
C GLN A 56 28.64 25.36 5.87
N HIS A 57 27.73 26.22 6.32
CA HIS A 57 27.06 27.25 5.52
C HIS A 57 26.30 26.66 4.31
N THR A 58 25.73 25.48 4.49
CA THR A 58 25.00 24.72 3.47
C THR A 58 23.52 24.63 3.78
N LEU A 59 23.12 24.69 5.05
CA LEU A 59 21.73 24.59 5.48
C LEU A 59 21.41 25.67 6.50
N ILE A 60 20.26 26.34 6.33
CA ILE A 60 19.70 27.18 7.38
C ILE A 60 19.06 26.26 8.42
N LEU A 61 19.44 26.45 9.68
CA LEU A 61 18.83 25.82 10.84
C LEU A 61 18.01 26.86 11.60
N THR A 62 16.95 26.43 12.26
CA THR A 62 16.19 27.25 13.20
C THR A 62 16.24 26.65 14.59
N ASP A 63 16.72 27.46 15.53
CA ASP A 63 16.74 27.16 16.95
C ASP A 63 15.41 27.65 17.56
N TYR A 64 14.59 26.72 18.05
CA TYR A 64 13.31 26.98 18.70
C TYR A 64 13.47 26.88 20.23
N VAL A 65 13.23 27.98 20.94
CA VAL A 65 13.36 28.01 22.41
C VAL A 65 12.00 27.74 23.04
N PHE A 66 11.87 26.61 23.70
CA PHE A 66 10.66 26.19 24.38
C PHE A 66 10.76 26.39 25.89
N ARG A 67 9.67 26.87 26.49
CA ARG A 67 9.45 26.80 27.94
C ARG A 67 8.56 25.61 28.26
N ARG A 68 9.09 24.69 29.04
CA ARG A 68 8.38 23.51 29.51
C ARG A 68 7.15 23.90 30.35
N VAL A 69 6.03 23.26 30.08
CA VAL A 69 4.77 23.40 30.84
C VAL A 69 4.52 22.14 31.64
N GLU A 70 4.64 20.99 31.01
CA GLU A 70 4.39 19.68 31.63
C GLU A 70 5.30 18.63 31.00
N ILE A 71 5.88 17.75 31.82
CA ILE A 71 6.58 16.56 31.34
C ILE A 71 5.59 15.40 31.38
N LEU A 72 5.35 14.77 30.23
CA LEU A 72 4.60 13.52 30.19
C LEU A 72 5.53 12.31 30.29
N ARG A 73 6.76 12.43 29.77
CA ARG A 73 7.80 11.41 29.86
C ARG A 73 9.20 11.96 29.52
N GLY A 74 10.23 11.41 30.15
CA GLY A 74 11.64 11.76 29.88
C GLY A 74 12.09 12.98 30.67
N ASP A 75 13.33 13.40 30.46
CA ASP A 75 13.93 14.52 31.20
C ASP A 75 13.99 15.78 30.35
N PHE A 76 13.59 16.91 30.95
CA PHE A 76 13.57 18.22 30.32
C PHE A 76 13.94 19.33 31.30
N ASN A 77 14.84 20.21 30.87
CA ASN A 77 15.08 21.49 31.53
C ASN A 77 13.83 22.38 31.47
N ASP A 78 13.74 23.36 32.37
CA ASP A 78 12.64 24.34 32.37
C ASP A 78 12.53 25.09 31.03
N ARG A 79 13.69 25.35 30.41
CA ARG A 79 13.81 25.81 29.04
C ARG A 79 14.75 24.92 28.26
N PHE A 80 14.40 24.59 27.03
CA PHE A 80 15.21 23.78 26.14
C PHE A 80 15.13 24.31 24.71
N VAL A 81 16.15 23.97 23.91
CA VAL A 81 16.24 24.38 22.51
C VAL A 81 16.06 23.16 21.63
N LEU A 82 15.18 23.27 20.63
CA LEU A 82 15.09 22.31 19.54
C LEU A 82 15.66 22.96 18.27
N THR A 83 16.73 22.39 17.72
CA THR A 83 17.29 22.83 16.44
C THR A 83 16.77 21.95 15.32
N GLN A 84 16.22 22.58 14.28
CA GLN A 84 15.60 21.90 13.15
C GLN A 84 16.09 22.51 11.83
N GLY A 85 16.15 21.72 10.76
CA GLY A 85 16.47 22.20 9.43
C GLY A 85 15.41 23.15 8.87
N GLY A 86 15.85 24.10 8.06
CA GLY A 86 15.00 25.15 7.49
C GLY A 86 14.97 26.42 8.34
N GLY A 87 14.36 27.46 7.77
CA GLY A 87 14.32 28.81 8.35
C GLY A 87 14.72 29.87 7.35
N ARG A 88 14.87 31.11 7.82
CA ARG A 88 15.21 32.26 6.98
C ARG A 88 16.39 33.06 7.52
N VAL A 89 17.41 33.28 6.69
CA VAL A 89 18.56 34.15 7.00
C VAL A 89 18.69 35.21 5.90
N GLY A 90 18.43 36.47 6.25
CA GLY A 90 18.34 37.54 5.27
C GLY A 90 17.18 37.29 4.30
N ASP A 91 17.49 37.23 3.01
CA ASP A 91 16.49 36.92 1.98
C ASP A 91 16.36 35.43 1.70
N GLU A 92 17.33 34.61 2.07
CA GLU A 92 17.30 33.18 1.76
C GLU A 92 16.45 32.40 2.77
N THR A 93 15.60 31.51 2.26
CA THR A 93 14.77 30.62 3.07
C THR A 93 14.96 29.19 2.62
N HIS A 94 15.17 28.28 3.57
CA HIS A 94 15.19 26.83 3.34
C HIS A 94 13.97 26.21 4.01
N GLN A 95 13.42 25.17 3.40
CA GLN A 95 12.45 24.28 4.03
C GLN A 95 12.75 22.83 3.64
N LEU A 96 12.45 21.92 4.57
CA LEU A 96 12.51 20.49 4.33
C LEU A 96 11.10 19.92 4.49
N SER A 97 10.77 18.90 3.70
CA SER A 97 9.52 18.17 3.86
C SER A 97 9.40 17.54 5.24
N HIS A 98 8.16 17.33 5.69
CA HIS A 98 7.78 16.67 6.94
C HIS A 98 8.12 17.38 8.24
N LEU A 99 8.76 18.56 8.19
CA LEU A 99 9.13 19.26 9.40
C LEU A 99 7.97 20.10 9.95
N PRO A 100 7.74 20.08 11.27
CA PRO A 100 6.70 20.92 11.86
C PRO A 100 7.01 22.40 11.68
N GLN A 101 5.97 23.16 11.37
CA GLN A 101 6.01 24.61 11.34
C GLN A 101 5.62 25.18 12.70
N PHE A 102 6.61 25.74 13.38
CA PHE A 102 6.50 26.23 14.73
C PHE A 102 6.21 27.73 14.79
N ARG A 103 5.29 28.15 15.66
CA ARG A 103 4.87 29.55 15.80
C ARG A 103 5.09 30.05 17.24
N PRO A 104 5.92 31.09 17.45
CA PRO A 104 6.09 31.69 18.78
C PRO A 104 4.75 32.07 19.40
N GLY A 105 4.62 31.81 20.70
CA GLY A 105 3.38 32.00 21.47
C GLY A 105 2.39 30.84 21.43
N VAL A 106 2.64 29.80 20.62
CA VAL A 106 1.79 28.61 20.57
C VAL A 106 2.30 27.53 21.55
N ARG A 107 1.36 26.79 22.14
CA ARG A 107 1.65 25.62 22.99
C ARG A 107 1.58 24.35 22.16
N TYR A 108 2.57 23.50 22.33
CA TYR A 108 2.69 22.23 21.61
C TYR A 108 2.79 21.06 22.58
N LEU A 109 2.22 19.93 22.18
CA LEU A 109 2.62 18.60 22.61
C LEU A 109 3.73 18.13 21.66
N LEU A 110 4.91 17.86 22.20
CA LEU A 110 6.10 17.48 21.46
C LEU A 110 6.48 16.04 21.80
N ILE A 111 6.64 15.23 20.77
CA ILE A 111 7.12 13.85 20.81
C ILE A 111 8.52 13.86 20.19
N LEU A 112 9.54 13.57 20.99
CA LEU A 112 10.94 13.80 20.62
C LEU A 112 11.74 12.51 20.66
N ASP A 113 12.81 12.47 19.88
CA ASP A 113 13.81 11.40 19.92
C ASP A 113 14.57 11.42 21.26
N ALA A 114 15.17 10.28 21.64
CA ALA A 114 15.90 10.14 22.90
C ALA A 114 17.14 11.03 22.94
N ALA A 115 17.84 11.13 21.81
CA ALA A 115 18.96 12.04 21.65
C ALA A 115 18.48 13.39 21.11
N ASP A 116 19.11 14.48 21.57
CA ASP A 116 18.98 15.78 20.91
C ASP A 116 19.70 15.68 19.55
N ASN A 117 18.97 15.28 18.51
CA ASN A 117 19.52 15.07 17.17
C ASN A 117 19.29 16.34 16.32
N PRO A 118 20.31 17.19 16.10
CA PRO A 118 20.08 18.63 15.97
C PRO A 118 19.83 19.17 14.55
N VAL A 119 19.52 18.36 13.52
CA VAL A 119 19.62 18.89 12.14
C VAL A 119 18.44 18.61 11.21
N PHE A 120 17.89 17.40 11.12
CA PHE A 120 16.70 17.21 10.27
C PHE A 120 15.44 17.56 11.03
N SER A 121 15.03 16.70 11.96
CA SER A 121 13.95 16.96 12.90
C SER A 121 14.34 16.41 14.27
N PRO A 122 14.32 17.23 15.33
CA PRO A 122 14.37 16.70 16.70
C PRO A 122 13.00 16.13 17.13
N VAL A 123 11.97 16.41 16.32
CA VAL A 123 10.61 15.91 16.53
C VAL A 123 10.48 14.55 15.86
N ARG A 124 10.23 13.54 16.69
CA ARG A 124 10.01 12.17 16.25
C ARG A 124 8.71 12.10 15.48
N TYR A 125 8.70 11.41 14.34
CA TYR A 125 7.54 11.39 13.43
C TYR A 125 7.26 12.76 12.77
N GLY A 126 8.27 13.62 12.62
CA GLY A 126 8.16 14.90 11.90
C GLY A 126 6.99 15.76 12.42
N ALA A 127 6.20 16.34 11.51
CA ALA A 127 5.06 17.17 11.85
C ALA A 127 4.00 16.45 12.72
N ALA A 128 3.84 15.13 12.59
CA ALA A 128 2.90 14.36 13.41
C ALA A 128 3.34 14.25 14.89
N GLY A 129 4.62 14.52 15.18
CA GLY A 129 5.15 14.56 16.54
C GLY A 129 5.02 15.92 17.24
N ALA A 130 4.56 16.96 16.57
CA ALA A 130 4.44 18.31 17.13
C ALA A 130 3.01 18.83 16.95
N LEU A 131 2.18 18.60 17.96
CA LEU A 131 0.75 18.84 17.88
C LEU A 131 0.38 20.10 18.67
N GLU A 132 -0.29 21.06 18.03
CA GLU A 132 -0.78 22.27 18.71
C GLU A 132 -1.80 21.90 19.80
N ILE A 133 -1.75 22.60 20.93
CA ILE A 133 -2.74 22.45 22.01
C ILE A 133 -3.67 23.65 22.01
N ASP A 134 -4.97 23.38 21.89
CA ASP A 134 -6.00 24.35 22.23
C ASP A 134 -6.05 24.47 23.76
N GLN A 135 -5.48 25.55 24.27
CA GLN A 135 -5.39 25.80 25.71
C GLN A 135 -6.77 26.01 26.36
N ALA A 136 -7.74 26.57 25.63
CA ALA A 136 -9.07 26.83 26.17
C ALA A 136 -9.87 25.52 26.29
N ALA A 137 -9.72 24.62 25.31
CA ALA A 137 -10.38 23.31 25.31
C ALA A 137 -9.58 22.22 26.04
N ALA A 138 -8.33 22.47 26.42
CA ALA A 138 -7.38 21.47 26.93
C ALA A 138 -7.29 20.22 26.04
N ARG A 139 -7.33 20.43 24.71
CA ARG A 139 -7.37 19.37 23.70
C ARG A 139 -6.20 19.52 22.74
N ILE A 140 -5.69 18.39 22.26
CA ILE A 140 -4.77 18.38 21.12
C ILE A 140 -5.58 18.82 19.89
N ARG A 141 -5.09 19.79 19.12
CA ARG A 141 -5.80 20.30 17.96
C ARG A 141 -5.98 19.17 16.95
N GLY A 142 -7.23 18.88 16.60
CA GLY A 142 -7.57 17.74 15.74
C GLY A 142 -7.51 16.36 16.41
N GLY A 143 -7.21 16.26 17.70
CA GLY A 143 -6.92 14.99 18.38
C GLY A 143 -7.65 14.77 19.70
N GLU A 144 -7.32 13.70 20.42
CA GLU A 144 -7.92 13.40 21.73
C GLU A 144 -7.66 14.51 22.79
N SER A 145 -8.33 14.42 23.94
CA SER A 145 -8.03 15.33 25.06
C SER A 145 -6.61 15.11 25.57
N LEU A 146 -5.98 16.17 26.08
CA LEU A 146 -4.63 16.04 26.66
C LEU A 146 -4.62 15.04 27.84
N ALA A 147 -5.74 14.92 28.56
CA ALA A 147 -5.91 13.96 29.64
C ALA A 147 -5.92 12.49 29.16
N GLU A 148 -6.62 12.20 28.06
CA GLU A 148 -6.65 10.86 27.46
C GLU A 148 -5.27 10.47 26.93
N PHE A 149 -4.59 11.38 26.23
CA PHE A 149 -3.23 11.14 25.76
C PHE A 149 -2.25 10.90 26.91
N ARG A 150 -2.34 11.68 28.00
CA ARG A 150 -1.56 11.45 29.23
C ARG A 150 -1.80 10.05 29.80
N ALA A 151 -3.06 9.63 29.89
CA ALA A 151 -3.41 8.30 30.39
C ALA A 151 -2.84 7.20 29.48
N ARG A 152 -2.81 7.43 28.17
CA ARG A 152 -2.17 6.53 27.18
C ARG A 152 -0.66 6.43 27.41
N VAL A 153 0.04 7.56 27.52
CA VAL A 153 1.48 7.61 27.87
C VAL A 153 1.76 6.86 29.18
N GLY A 154 0.89 6.95 30.18
CA GLY A 154 1.05 6.21 31.44
C GLY A 154 0.96 4.68 31.30
N ARG A 155 0.34 4.17 30.23
CA ARG A 155 0.19 2.73 29.96
C ARG A 155 1.15 2.19 28.90
N SER A 156 1.64 3.04 27.99
CA SER A 156 2.52 2.61 26.90
C SER A 156 3.92 2.24 27.38
N ARG A 157 4.43 1.10 26.92
CA ARG A 157 5.85 0.73 27.08
C ARG A 157 6.72 1.66 26.25
N VAL A 158 7.87 2.09 26.78
CA VAL A 158 8.84 2.92 26.03
C VAL A 158 9.43 2.11 24.86
N ILE A 159 9.42 2.70 23.66
CA ILE A 159 10.09 2.19 22.46
C ILE A 159 11.27 3.11 22.15
N ASP A 160 12.48 2.59 22.37
CA ASP A 160 13.73 3.27 22.06
C ASP A 160 13.89 3.50 20.55
N ASP A 161 14.63 4.53 20.18
CA ASP A 161 14.93 4.91 18.80
C ASP A 161 15.66 3.78 18.06
N ALA A 162 16.52 3.02 18.76
CA ALA A 162 17.19 1.85 18.21
C ALA A 162 16.22 0.75 17.78
N ALA A 163 15.06 0.62 18.44
CA ALA A 163 14.03 -0.34 18.07
C ALA A 163 13.17 0.14 16.88
N LEU A 164 13.20 1.44 16.57
CA LEU A 164 12.57 1.98 15.38
C LEU A 164 13.45 1.89 14.15
N ARG A 165 14.79 1.87 14.32
CA ARG A 165 15.70 1.74 13.19
C ARG A 165 15.43 0.40 12.51
N PRO A 166 15.18 0.39 11.18
CA PRO A 166 15.19 -0.86 10.45
C PRO A 166 16.54 -1.56 10.68
N ALA A 167 16.51 -2.89 10.77
CA ALA A 167 17.73 -3.66 10.80
C ALA A 167 18.55 -3.31 9.55
N PRO A 168 19.88 -3.11 9.64
CA PRO A 168 20.69 -2.86 8.47
C PRO A 168 20.43 -3.93 7.42
N HIS A 169 19.94 -3.51 6.25
CA HIS A 169 19.76 -4.40 5.13
C HIS A 169 21.08 -4.49 4.37
N GLY A 170 21.45 -5.70 3.92
CA GLY A 170 22.70 -5.93 3.19
C GLY A 170 22.70 -5.40 1.75
N GLU A 171 21.61 -4.75 1.33
CA GLU A 171 21.48 -4.17 -0.01
C GLU A 171 22.20 -2.81 -0.06
N HIS A 172 23.05 -2.64 -1.07
CA HIS A 172 23.66 -1.35 -1.36
C HIS A 172 22.80 -0.61 -2.38
N TYR A 173 22.17 0.48 -1.94
CA TYR A 173 21.46 1.39 -2.84
C TYR A 173 22.44 2.41 -3.44
N PRO A 174 22.36 2.70 -4.75
CA PRO A 174 23.26 3.64 -5.39
C PRO A 174 22.89 5.09 -5.05
N ALA A 175 23.90 5.95 -4.86
CA ALA A 175 23.73 7.38 -4.64
C ALA A 175 24.51 8.17 -5.68
N ALA A 176 24.02 9.37 -6.02
CA ALA A 176 24.75 10.25 -6.90
C ALA A 176 25.99 10.72 -6.13
N HIS A 177 27.09 10.97 -6.84
CA HIS A 177 28.30 11.42 -6.19
C HIS A 177 28.08 12.81 -5.60
N TRP A 178 28.23 12.94 -4.29
CA TRP A 178 28.13 14.21 -3.61
C TRP A 178 29.23 15.17 -4.09
N ARG A 179 28.83 16.29 -4.69
CA ARG A 179 29.69 17.33 -5.28
C ARG A 179 29.13 18.73 -4.93
N PRO A 180 29.32 19.20 -3.70
CA PRO A 180 28.79 20.50 -3.26
C PRO A 180 29.46 21.68 -3.96
N ASP A 181 30.64 21.46 -4.55
CA ASP A 181 31.45 22.44 -5.27
C ASP A 181 31.13 22.54 -6.75
N GLU A 182 30.33 21.61 -7.30
CA GLU A 182 29.99 21.62 -8.72
C GLU A 182 29.02 22.76 -9.02
N THR A 183 29.56 23.83 -9.61
CA THR A 183 28.71 24.87 -10.18
C THR A 183 28.04 24.33 -11.43
N PRO A 184 26.73 24.50 -11.58
CA PRO A 184 26.05 24.03 -12.76
C PRO A 184 26.62 24.60 -14.04
N ALA A 185 27.14 23.76 -14.93
CA ALA A 185 27.25 24.17 -16.32
C ALA A 185 25.84 24.53 -16.81
N ALA A 186 25.67 25.74 -17.34
CA ALA A 186 24.41 26.16 -17.94
C ALA A 186 24.05 25.16 -19.04
N GLN A 187 22.98 24.40 -18.83
CA GLN A 187 22.53 23.45 -19.82
C GLN A 187 21.81 24.20 -20.94
N PRO A 188 22.13 23.93 -22.23
CA PRO A 188 21.40 24.54 -23.32
C PRO A 188 19.93 24.10 -23.22
N ALA A 189 18.98 25.01 -23.49
CA ALA A 189 17.55 24.71 -23.42
C ALA A 189 17.14 23.50 -24.30
N SER A 190 17.90 23.20 -25.35
CA SER A 190 17.69 22.02 -26.20
C SER A 190 17.98 20.68 -25.52
N ALA A 191 18.68 20.66 -24.39
CA ALA A 191 18.97 19.45 -23.61
C ALA A 191 17.84 19.09 -22.62
N VAL A 192 16.88 20.00 -22.43
CA VAL A 192 15.74 19.82 -21.54
C VAL A 192 14.61 19.11 -22.28
N ARG A 193 14.10 18.02 -21.72
CA ARG A 193 13.01 17.23 -22.31
C ARG A 193 11.93 16.90 -21.29
N ARG A 194 10.77 16.44 -21.75
CA ARG A 194 9.78 15.84 -20.84
C ARG A 194 10.31 14.54 -20.24
N PRO A 195 9.98 14.23 -18.96
CA PRO A 195 10.30 12.95 -18.35
C PRO A 195 9.74 11.78 -19.16
N ALA A 196 10.40 10.63 -19.09
CA ALA A 196 9.85 9.39 -19.63
C ALA A 196 8.56 9.01 -18.88
N GLU A 197 7.54 8.60 -19.63
CA GLU A 197 6.30 8.04 -19.08
C GLU A 197 6.47 6.56 -18.77
N ALA A 198 5.76 6.08 -17.74
CA ALA A 198 5.68 4.65 -17.47
C ALA A 198 5.02 3.93 -18.64
N ALA A 199 5.37 2.66 -18.82
CA ALA A 199 4.53 1.79 -19.66
C ALA A 199 3.10 1.79 -19.08
N PRO A 200 2.06 1.78 -19.94
CA PRO A 200 0.69 1.67 -19.48
C PRO A 200 0.54 0.48 -18.54
N ALA A 201 -0.22 0.64 -17.45
CA ALA A 201 -0.46 -0.49 -16.56
C ALA A 201 -1.14 -1.64 -17.32
N PRO A 202 -0.94 -2.89 -16.87
CA PRO A 202 -1.63 -4.02 -17.44
C PRO A 202 -3.15 -3.78 -17.42
N VAL A 203 -3.77 -3.87 -18.59
CA VAL A 203 -5.23 -3.85 -18.72
C VAL A 203 -5.72 -5.29 -18.48
N PRO A 204 -6.84 -5.51 -17.78
CA PRO A 204 -7.40 -6.85 -17.63
C PRO A 204 -7.64 -7.51 -18.99
N PRO A 205 -7.60 -8.86 -19.05
CA PRO A 205 -7.96 -9.59 -20.25
C PRO A 205 -9.36 -9.20 -20.73
N ALA A 206 -9.58 -9.27 -22.05
CA ALA A 206 -10.88 -8.97 -22.63
C ALA A 206 -11.96 -9.83 -21.97
N ARG A 207 -13.13 -9.24 -21.70
CA ARG A 207 -14.25 -9.95 -21.09
C ARG A 207 -14.72 -11.05 -22.03
N ASP A 208 -14.69 -12.29 -21.57
CA ASP A 208 -15.54 -13.32 -22.15
C ASP A 208 -16.99 -12.92 -21.85
N GLN A 209 -17.72 -12.45 -22.87
CA GLN A 209 -19.02 -11.77 -22.75
C GLN A 209 -20.18 -12.62 -22.17
N ALA A 210 -19.90 -13.82 -21.65
CA ALA A 210 -20.91 -14.81 -21.28
C ALA A 210 -21.38 -14.74 -19.80
N SER A 211 -20.78 -13.93 -18.92
CA SER A 211 -21.08 -13.97 -17.49
C SER A 211 -22.05 -12.88 -16.99
N ALA A 212 -23.22 -13.39 -16.56
CA ALA A 212 -24.23 -12.87 -15.63
C ALA A 212 -25.02 -11.59 -16.01
N PRO A 213 -26.36 -11.62 -15.84
CA PRO A 213 -27.20 -10.44 -16.01
C PRO A 213 -26.89 -9.37 -14.97
N PHE A 214 -26.99 -8.11 -15.40
CA PHE A 214 -26.82 -6.89 -14.62
C PHE A 214 -27.53 -6.98 -13.25
N GLY A 215 -26.75 -6.88 -12.17
CA GLY A 215 -27.31 -6.61 -10.84
C GLY A 215 -28.02 -5.26 -10.82
N LEU A 216 -28.98 -5.10 -9.91
CA LEU A 216 -29.61 -3.80 -9.62
C LEU A 216 -28.53 -2.73 -9.37
N PRO A 217 -28.82 -1.43 -9.65
CA PRO A 217 -27.86 -0.36 -9.42
C PRO A 217 -27.33 -0.44 -7.98
N ALA A 218 -26.02 -0.53 -7.83
CA ALA A 218 -25.42 -0.55 -6.51
C ALA A 218 -25.58 0.82 -5.83
N ALA A 219 -25.76 0.80 -4.51
CA ALA A 219 -25.93 2.01 -3.72
C ALA A 219 -24.63 2.81 -3.69
N VAL A 220 -24.75 4.13 -3.92
CA VAL A 220 -23.68 5.10 -3.73
C VAL A 220 -23.91 5.78 -2.39
N GLU A 221 -22.91 5.78 -1.53
CA GLU A 221 -22.95 6.59 -0.31
C GLU A 221 -22.48 8.01 -0.68
N PRO A 222 -23.21 9.06 -0.29
CA PRO A 222 -22.75 10.43 -0.51
C PRO A 222 -21.47 10.66 0.29
N ALA A 223 -20.38 11.03 -0.39
CA ALA A 223 -19.20 11.53 0.29
C ALA A 223 -19.51 12.91 0.92
N SER A 224 -18.92 13.19 2.07
CA SER A 224 -18.99 14.53 2.66
C SER A 224 -18.32 15.53 1.71
N PRO A 225 -18.99 16.63 1.32
CA PRO A 225 -18.33 17.68 0.56
C PRO A 225 -17.17 18.24 1.39
N PHE A 226 -16.00 18.35 0.78
CA PHE A 226 -14.82 18.89 1.43
C PHE A 226 -14.27 20.04 0.58
N VAL A 227 -13.78 21.10 1.22
CA VAL A 227 -13.12 22.22 0.53
C VAL A 227 -11.68 22.26 1.04
N PRO A 228 -10.75 21.58 0.38
CA PRO A 228 -9.35 21.65 0.71
C PRO A 228 -8.82 23.07 0.67
N ASP A 229 -8.07 23.41 1.70
CA ASP A 229 -7.09 24.48 1.64
C ASP A 229 -5.75 23.91 1.14
N TYR A 230 -5.49 24.04 -0.17
CA TYR A 230 -4.19 23.70 -0.72
C TYR A 230 -3.16 24.71 -0.27
N LEU A 231 -2.22 24.28 0.58
CA LEU A 231 -1.09 25.11 0.88
C LEU A 231 0.03 24.85 -0.13
N VAL A 232 0.08 25.69 -1.16
CA VAL A 232 1.25 25.81 -2.02
C VAL A 232 2.12 26.90 -1.42
N GLN A 233 3.26 26.51 -0.88
CA GLN A 233 4.04 27.38 -0.01
C GLN A 233 4.52 28.65 -0.73
N ARG A 234 4.86 28.53 -2.02
CA ARG A 234 5.44 29.59 -2.82
C ARG A 234 4.90 29.56 -4.24
N TRP A 235 5.02 30.71 -4.91
CA TRP A 235 4.83 30.78 -6.35
C TRP A 235 5.79 29.79 -6.99
N PRO A 236 5.31 28.80 -7.73
CA PRO A 236 6.20 27.77 -8.19
C PRO A 236 6.78 28.16 -9.56
N ALA A 237 7.94 27.61 -9.88
CA ALA A 237 8.61 27.92 -11.12
C ALA A 237 7.73 27.49 -12.31
N PRO A 238 7.70 28.22 -13.44
CA PRO A 238 6.89 27.86 -14.60
C PRO A 238 7.14 26.43 -15.08
N THR A 239 8.38 25.96 -14.97
CA THR A 239 8.78 24.56 -15.14
C THR A 239 9.92 24.24 -14.18
N ILE A 240 10.00 23.00 -13.73
CA ILE A 240 11.10 22.50 -12.89
C ILE A 240 11.90 21.48 -13.70
N THR A 241 13.21 21.69 -13.81
CA THR A 241 14.10 20.77 -14.54
C THR A 241 14.97 20.02 -13.56
N PHE A 242 14.66 18.74 -13.38
CA PHE A 242 15.46 17.85 -12.53
C PHE A 242 16.69 17.32 -13.25
N ASN A 243 17.78 17.18 -12.50
CA ASN A 243 18.85 16.23 -12.74
C ASN A 243 18.38 14.84 -12.29
N PRO A 244 17.99 13.95 -13.21
CA PRO A 244 17.39 12.67 -12.85
C PRO A 244 18.45 11.67 -12.38
N LEU A 245 17.99 10.50 -11.93
CA LEU A 245 18.89 9.40 -11.59
C LEU A 245 19.66 8.91 -12.83
N PRO A 246 20.90 8.39 -12.67
CA PRO A 246 21.63 7.78 -13.77
C PRO A 246 20.85 6.65 -14.44
N LEU A 247 20.82 6.64 -15.78
CA LEU A 247 20.07 5.66 -16.58
C LEU A 247 20.55 4.21 -16.40
N THR A 248 21.75 4.00 -15.84
CA THR A 248 22.31 2.68 -15.55
C THR A 248 21.78 2.07 -14.26
N TRP A 249 21.06 2.85 -13.44
CA TRP A 249 20.50 2.35 -12.19
C TRP A 249 19.13 1.74 -12.42
N ILE A 250 18.82 0.66 -11.70
CA ILE A 250 17.51 -0.01 -11.75
C ILE A 250 16.35 0.92 -11.36
N TRP A 251 16.64 1.96 -10.57
CA TRP A 251 15.68 2.97 -10.11
C TRP A 251 15.34 4.01 -11.19
N SER A 252 16.10 4.07 -12.28
CA SER A 252 15.77 4.84 -13.48
C SER A 252 15.15 3.92 -14.53
N PRO A 253 14.10 4.33 -15.27
CA PRO A 253 13.48 5.66 -15.28
C PRO A 253 12.30 5.79 -14.29
N ALA A 254 12.23 5.01 -13.21
CA ALA A 254 11.09 5.09 -12.28
C ALA A 254 10.92 6.50 -11.70
N ASP A 255 12.02 7.22 -11.53
CA ASP A 255 12.04 8.63 -11.14
C ASP A 255 11.35 9.55 -12.16
N GLN A 256 11.66 9.36 -13.43
CA GLN A 256 11.04 10.12 -14.52
C GLN A 256 9.55 9.76 -14.65
N ASN A 257 9.19 8.49 -14.45
CA ASN A 257 7.81 8.04 -14.46
C ASN A 257 6.98 8.77 -13.39
N GLN A 258 7.52 8.98 -12.19
CA GLN A 258 6.81 9.73 -11.13
C GLN A 258 6.68 11.22 -11.46
N MET A 259 7.67 11.81 -12.14
CA MET A 259 7.54 13.17 -12.67
C MET A 259 6.48 13.25 -13.78
N ALA A 260 6.41 12.23 -14.64
CA ALA A 260 5.42 12.15 -15.70
C ALA A 260 3.99 12.05 -15.15
N GLU A 261 3.80 11.36 -14.02
CA GLU A 261 2.52 11.27 -13.32
C GLU A 261 1.96 12.67 -12.98
N TRP A 262 2.78 13.56 -12.41
CA TRP A 262 2.39 14.95 -12.18
C TRP A 262 2.12 15.70 -13.49
N ASN A 263 2.91 15.46 -14.53
CA ASN A 263 2.75 16.08 -15.85
C ASN A 263 1.44 15.72 -16.56
N HIS A 264 0.78 14.61 -16.21
CA HIS A 264 -0.55 14.29 -16.74
C HIS A 264 -1.59 15.33 -16.35
N TYR A 265 -1.45 15.93 -15.16
CA TYR A 265 -2.45 16.85 -14.60
C TYR A 265 -1.99 18.32 -14.61
N GLY A 266 -0.68 18.59 -14.62
CA GLY A 266 -0.13 19.94 -14.80
C GLY A 266 1.28 19.88 -15.41
N ASP A 267 1.54 20.67 -16.45
CA ASP A 267 2.80 20.60 -17.22
C ASP A 267 4.00 21.24 -16.49
N ILE A 268 4.55 20.55 -15.50
CA ILE A 268 5.50 21.08 -14.52
C ILE A 268 6.94 20.61 -14.71
N PHE A 269 7.16 19.30 -14.84
CA PHE A 269 8.48 18.70 -14.75
C PHE A 269 9.15 18.52 -16.11
N ARG A 270 10.46 18.71 -16.10
CA ARG A 270 11.39 18.42 -17.18
C ARG A 270 12.60 17.69 -16.62
N VAL A 271 13.35 17.04 -17.50
CA VAL A 271 14.62 16.39 -17.13
C VAL A 271 15.72 16.82 -18.08
N GLN A 272 16.93 16.89 -17.54
CA GLN A 272 18.17 17.00 -18.30
C GLN A 272 18.90 15.64 -18.39
N ALA A 273 20.06 15.60 -19.05
CA ALA A 273 20.92 14.43 -18.98
C ALA A 273 21.44 14.23 -17.54
N PRO A 274 21.38 13.01 -16.96
CA PRO A 274 21.83 12.78 -15.60
C PRO A 274 23.32 13.05 -15.48
N THR A 275 23.72 13.84 -14.50
CA THR A 275 25.15 14.13 -14.22
C THR A 275 25.81 13.04 -13.39
N GLY A 276 25.00 12.26 -12.63
CA GLY A 276 25.51 11.32 -11.63
C GLY A 276 26.11 12.01 -10.40
N THR A 277 25.84 13.31 -10.23
CA THR A 277 26.27 14.14 -9.10
C THR A 277 25.07 14.85 -8.48
N TRP A 278 25.19 15.25 -7.22
CA TRP A 278 24.22 16.10 -6.53
C TRP A 278 24.92 17.01 -5.53
N GLY A 279 24.30 18.13 -5.15
CA GLY A 279 24.81 18.96 -4.07
C GLY A 279 23.89 20.12 -3.73
N TRP A 280 23.48 20.19 -2.47
CA TRP A 280 22.55 21.23 -2.03
C TRP A 280 23.22 22.62 -1.91
N GLY A 281 22.52 23.63 -2.42
CA GLY A 281 22.96 25.02 -2.51
C GLY A 281 23.51 25.42 -3.89
N ASN A 282 23.50 24.50 -4.86
CA ASN A 282 24.07 24.70 -6.19
C ASN A 282 23.07 25.35 -7.19
N GLY A 283 21.81 25.53 -6.80
CA GLY A 283 20.76 26.11 -7.65
C GLY A 283 20.19 25.15 -8.69
N ARG A 284 20.32 23.83 -8.51
CA ARG A 284 19.69 22.78 -9.33
C ARG A 284 18.56 22.12 -8.58
N TYR A 285 17.80 21.32 -9.30
CA TYR A 285 16.86 20.37 -8.71
C TYR A 285 17.48 18.99 -8.88
N ASP A 286 18.04 18.41 -7.82
CA ASP A 286 18.75 17.14 -7.90
C ASP A 286 17.94 15.97 -7.32
N LEU A 287 17.98 14.82 -8.01
CA LEU A 287 17.66 13.54 -7.38
C LEU A 287 18.96 12.90 -6.86
N ALA A 288 19.18 12.97 -5.56
CA ALA A 288 20.40 12.46 -4.93
C ALA A 288 20.50 10.93 -4.91
N GLY A 289 19.37 10.22 -5.08
CA GLY A 289 19.29 8.78 -4.89
C GLY A 289 19.32 8.43 -3.40
N PHE A 290 20.26 7.57 -3.00
CA PHE A 290 20.31 7.00 -1.65
C PHE A 290 21.57 7.41 -0.87
N PRO A 291 21.81 8.72 -0.62
CA PRO A 291 23.04 9.20 0.01
C PRO A 291 23.25 8.59 1.40
N SER A 292 24.50 8.30 1.72
CA SER A 292 24.87 7.69 3.00
C SER A 292 24.74 8.69 4.17
N ASP A 293 24.70 8.20 5.41
CA ASP A 293 24.79 9.07 6.60
C ASP A 293 26.02 9.97 6.58
N ALA A 294 27.14 9.51 5.98
CA ALA A 294 28.34 10.31 5.83
C ALA A 294 28.14 11.47 4.86
N ASP A 295 27.48 11.24 3.72
CA ASP A 295 27.16 12.28 2.74
C ASP A 295 26.16 13.29 3.31
N MET A 296 25.12 12.80 4.01
CA MET A 296 24.14 13.66 4.69
C MET A 296 24.80 14.50 5.78
N THR A 297 25.71 13.91 6.57
CA THR A 297 26.46 14.65 7.60
C THR A 297 27.38 15.69 6.98
N ALA A 298 28.03 15.36 5.86
CA ALA A 298 28.92 16.28 5.17
C ALA A 298 28.15 17.46 4.54
N GLN A 299 27.00 17.19 3.90
CA GLN A 299 26.17 18.22 3.28
C GLN A 299 25.39 19.05 4.29
N PHE A 300 24.73 18.43 5.27
CA PHE A 300 23.74 19.12 6.12
C PHE A 300 24.19 19.27 7.58
N GLY A 301 25.20 18.52 8.01
CA GLY A 301 25.68 18.49 9.40
C GLY A 301 25.06 17.39 10.25
N ALA A 302 24.21 16.51 9.69
CA ALA A 302 23.76 15.29 10.36
C ALA A 302 23.38 14.13 9.44
N ALA A 303 23.31 12.95 10.05
CA ALA A 303 22.78 11.70 9.53
C ALA A 303 21.24 11.67 9.48
N TRP A 304 20.67 10.73 8.71
CA TRP A 304 19.24 10.65 8.36
C TRP A 304 18.23 10.64 9.53
N GLY A 305 18.66 10.25 10.72
CA GLY A 305 17.78 9.96 11.85
C GLY A 305 17.15 8.57 11.75
N THR A 306 16.16 8.29 12.60
CA THR A 306 15.60 6.93 12.74
C THR A 306 14.29 6.72 11.99
N THR A 307 13.56 7.78 11.65
CA THR A 307 12.17 7.68 11.13
C THR A 307 11.99 8.22 9.72
N THR A 308 12.97 8.94 9.16
CA THR A 308 12.88 9.57 7.82
C THR A 308 13.06 8.54 6.71
N LEU A 309 12.05 8.34 5.86
CA LEU A 309 12.17 7.48 4.66
C LEU A 309 12.79 8.23 3.49
N ALA A 310 12.27 9.41 3.19
CA ALA A 310 12.75 10.30 2.14
C ALA A 310 12.55 11.75 2.60
N ILE A 311 13.15 12.68 1.88
CA ILE A 311 13.05 14.11 2.18
C ILE A 311 13.28 14.94 0.93
N CYS A 312 12.54 16.03 0.83
CA CYS A 312 12.69 17.09 -0.15
C CYS A 312 13.18 18.35 0.54
N TYR A 313 14.34 18.85 0.13
CA TYR A 313 14.88 20.15 0.52
C TYR A 313 14.40 21.17 -0.50
N THR A 314 13.95 22.35 -0.08
CA THR A 314 13.47 23.43 -0.96
C THR A 314 14.06 24.77 -0.53
N ARG A 315 14.44 25.59 -1.52
CA ARG A 315 15.14 26.87 -1.30
C ARG A 315 14.56 27.96 -2.18
N TRP A 316 14.44 29.16 -1.62
CA TRP A 316 14.05 30.37 -2.35
C TRP A 316 14.60 31.63 -1.70
N ASN A 317 14.52 32.75 -2.44
CA ASN A 317 14.89 34.08 -1.96
C ASN A 317 13.67 35.00 -1.88
N GLY A 318 13.49 35.67 -0.73
CA GLY A 318 12.42 36.61 -0.47
C GLY A 318 11.03 36.02 -0.72
N ASN A 319 10.29 36.65 -1.63
CA ASN A 319 8.98 36.17 -2.10
C ASN A 319 9.05 35.53 -3.50
N GLY A 320 10.26 35.25 -3.99
CA GLY A 320 10.48 34.60 -5.28
C GLY A 320 10.04 33.14 -5.28
N PRO A 321 10.13 32.47 -6.45
CA PRO A 321 9.82 31.07 -6.56
C PRO A 321 10.86 30.19 -5.86
N ILE A 322 10.52 28.91 -5.67
CA ILE A 322 11.52 27.88 -5.39
C ILE A 322 12.55 27.92 -6.52
N ILE A 323 13.82 28.00 -6.16
CA ILE A 323 14.96 28.06 -7.11
C ILE A 323 15.76 26.76 -7.15
N GLU A 324 15.55 25.88 -6.17
CA GLU A 324 16.27 24.63 -5.97
C GLU A 324 15.43 23.72 -5.09
N ALA A 325 15.33 22.44 -5.50
CA ALA A 325 14.78 21.40 -4.65
C ALA A 325 15.47 20.06 -4.88
N ASP A 326 16.00 19.49 -3.80
CA ASP A 326 16.73 18.22 -3.84
C ASP A 326 15.94 17.14 -3.13
N ILE A 327 15.85 15.96 -3.73
CA ILE A 327 15.18 14.80 -3.15
C ILE A 327 16.20 13.71 -2.87
N ALA A 328 16.19 13.24 -1.62
CA ALA A 328 17.03 12.15 -1.17
C ALA A 328 16.18 11.05 -0.52
N VAL A 329 16.65 9.81 -0.62
CA VAL A 329 15.98 8.62 -0.07
C VAL A 329 16.92 7.92 0.92
N ASN A 330 16.41 7.48 2.06
CA ASN A 330 17.23 6.93 3.14
C ASN A 330 17.63 5.47 2.86
N PRO A 331 18.93 5.16 2.68
CA PRO A 331 19.40 3.80 2.41
C PRO A 331 19.28 2.83 3.59
N ALA A 332 18.99 3.32 4.81
CA ALA A 332 18.81 2.45 5.98
C ALA A 332 17.54 1.59 5.87
N TYR A 333 16.56 2.02 5.08
CA TYR A 333 15.33 1.28 4.82
C TYR A 333 15.49 0.36 3.61
N SER A 334 14.77 -0.76 3.63
CA SER A 334 14.62 -1.56 2.40
C SER A 334 13.66 -0.88 1.43
N TRP A 335 13.99 -0.92 0.14
CA TRP A 335 13.23 -0.32 -0.95
C TRP A 335 12.93 -1.33 -2.05
N THR A 336 11.82 -1.13 -2.75
CA THR A 336 11.44 -1.96 -3.89
C THR A 336 10.77 -1.16 -4.99
N LEU A 337 10.90 -1.65 -6.22
CA LEU A 337 10.10 -1.24 -7.39
C LEU A 337 8.92 -2.20 -7.64
N ASP A 338 8.76 -3.25 -6.83
CA ASP A 338 7.57 -4.08 -6.81
C ASP A 338 6.57 -3.44 -5.84
N ASP A 339 5.62 -2.67 -6.37
CA ASP A 339 4.61 -1.98 -5.59
C ASP A 339 3.65 -2.95 -4.86
N ALA A 340 3.50 -4.20 -5.35
CA ALA A 340 2.71 -5.21 -4.65
C ALA A 340 3.40 -5.64 -3.35
N TYR A 341 4.73 -5.66 -3.35
CA TYR A 341 5.53 -5.90 -2.14
C TYR A 341 5.65 -4.64 -1.28
N GLY A 342 5.84 -3.48 -1.91
CA GLY A 342 5.96 -2.17 -1.26
C GLY A 342 4.71 -1.72 -0.50
N THR A 343 3.54 -2.28 -0.86
CA THR A 343 2.24 -2.01 -0.20
C THR A 343 1.78 -3.16 0.71
N GLN A 344 2.67 -4.06 1.13
CA GLN A 344 2.32 -4.98 2.21
C GLN A 344 2.25 -4.21 3.54
N GLY A 345 1.27 -4.51 4.38
CA GLY A 345 1.01 -3.78 5.63
C GLY A 345 2.05 -4.04 6.73
N ASP A 346 3.02 -4.93 6.49
CA ASP A 346 4.07 -5.26 7.44
C ASP A 346 5.23 -4.26 7.38
N SER A 347 5.60 -3.74 8.55
CA SER A 347 6.79 -2.91 8.78
C SER A 347 8.13 -3.54 8.35
N THR A 348 8.22 -4.88 8.24
CA THR A 348 9.46 -5.57 7.82
C THR A 348 9.63 -5.68 6.32
N THR A 349 8.59 -5.38 5.54
CA THR A 349 8.67 -5.42 4.08
C THR A 349 9.33 -4.14 3.54
N PRO A 350 9.98 -4.18 2.36
CA PRO A 350 10.52 -2.99 1.70
C PRO A 350 9.45 -1.93 1.42
N TRP A 351 9.86 -0.68 1.30
CA TRP A 351 9.02 0.46 0.96
C TRP A 351 8.92 0.65 -0.56
N SER A 352 7.75 1.07 -1.06
CA SER A 352 7.61 1.48 -2.46
C SER A 352 8.42 2.75 -2.71
N PHE A 353 9.45 2.64 -3.55
CA PHE A 353 10.24 3.79 -3.98
C PHE A 353 9.40 4.78 -4.80
N ARG A 354 8.52 4.26 -5.66
CA ARG A 354 7.67 5.10 -6.53
C ARG A 354 6.75 5.98 -5.71
N GLN A 355 6.07 5.42 -4.71
CA GLN A 355 5.15 6.21 -3.90
C GLN A 355 5.88 7.27 -3.07
N ALA A 356 7.03 6.93 -2.46
CA ALA A 356 7.81 7.90 -1.70
C ALA A 356 8.26 9.05 -2.60
N LEU A 357 8.83 8.73 -3.76
CA LEU A 357 9.29 9.75 -4.70
C LEU A 357 8.16 10.61 -5.28
N LEU A 358 7.00 10.03 -5.61
CA LEU A 358 5.85 10.76 -6.12
C LEU A 358 5.41 11.87 -5.16
N HIS A 359 5.45 11.58 -3.86
CA HIS A 359 5.15 12.54 -2.81
C HIS A 359 6.24 13.60 -2.65
N GLU A 360 7.53 13.23 -2.59
CA GLU A 360 8.60 14.22 -2.46
C GLU A 360 8.64 15.18 -3.66
N LEU A 361 8.27 14.69 -4.85
CA LEU A 361 8.07 15.54 -6.02
C LEU A 361 6.96 16.58 -5.80
N GLY A 362 5.91 16.27 -5.04
CA GLY A 362 4.90 17.25 -4.59
C GLY A 362 5.54 18.43 -3.85
N HIS A 363 6.43 18.13 -2.90
CA HIS A 363 7.15 19.16 -2.15
C HIS A 363 8.10 19.98 -3.02
N SER A 364 8.68 19.42 -4.07
CA SER A 364 9.64 20.12 -4.94
C SER A 364 9.07 21.37 -5.64
N TRP A 365 7.75 21.42 -5.84
CA TRP A 365 7.04 22.58 -6.35
C TRP A 365 6.26 23.35 -5.27
N GLY A 366 6.43 22.96 -4.01
CA GLY A 366 5.92 23.68 -2.85
C GLY A 366 4.58 23.20 -2.32
N LEU A 367 4.02 22.11 -2.85
CA LEU A 367 2.81 21.52 -2.26
C LEU A 367 3.12 21.02 -0.86
N GLN A 368 2.34 21.47 0.11
CA GLN A 368 2.45 21.02 1.50
C GLN A 368 1.44 19.93 1.80
N HIS A 369 1.62 19.31 2.94
CA HIS A 369 0.68 18.36 3.49
C HIS A 369 -0.65 19.05 3.84
N PRO A 370 -1.81 18.48 3.45
CA PRO A 370 -3.09 19.10 3.78
C PRO A 370 -3.38 19.10 5.30
N TRP A 371 -2.86 18.16 6.09
CA TRP A 371 -3.17 18.13 7.53
C TRP A 371 -2.40 19.16 8.36
N GLU A 372 -1.41 19.83 7.77
CA GLU A 372 -0.67 20.90 8.45
C GLU A 372 -1.57 22.14 8.67
N THR A 373 -2.61 22.30 7.86
CA THR A 373 -3.51 23.46 7.91
C THR A 373 -4.95 23.10 8.25
N GLN A 374 -5.37 21.84 8.06
CA GLN A 374 -6.76 21.42 8.19
C GLN A 374 -6.89 19.96 8.65
N ASN A 375 -8.12 19.54 8.92
CA ASN A 375 -8.43 18.13 9.17
C ASN A 375 -8.61 17.40 7.83
N VAL A 376 -7.92 16.28 7.62
CA VAL A 376 -7.92 15.56 6.35
C VAL A 376 -8.60 14.22 6.50
N PHE A 377 -9.65 13.99 5.73
CA PHE A 377 -10.43 12.74 5.72
C PHE A 377 -10.61 12.15 4.32
N TRP A 378 -9.78 12.60 3.38
CA TRP A 378 -9.76 12.15 1.98
C TRP A 378 -8.39 11.52 1.62
N PRO A 379 -8.32 10.70 0.54
CA PRO A 379 -7.07 10.21 0.01
C PRO A 379 -6.26 11.34 -0.65
N SER A 380 -4.96 11.35 -0.39
CA SER A 380 -3.99 12.21 -1.08
C SER A 380 -2.63 11.51 -1.06
N THR A 381 -1.86 11.62 -2.14
CA THR A 381 -0.45 11.20 -2.18
C THR A 381 0.36 11.97 -1.16
N MET A 382 0.03 13.25 -0.97
CA MET A 382 0.60 14.05 0.09
C MET A 382 0.14 13.58 1.47
N ASN A 383 -0.92 12.78 1.62
CA ASN A 383 -1.36 12.25 2.92
C ASN A 383 -0.42 11.20 3.53
N TYR A 384 -0.33 11.22 4.85
CA TYR A 384 0.13 10.08 5.62
C TYR A 384 -0.96 9.01 5.58
N GLY A 385 -0.90 8.14 4.56
CA GLY A 385 -1.69 6.90 4.49
C GLY A 385 -0.93 5.69 5.03
N PRO A 386 -1.63 4.62 5.45
CA PRO A 386 -1.00 3.38 5.85
C PRO A 386 -0.29 2.73 4.69
N LYS A 387 0.76 1.95 5.00
CA LYS A 387 1.63 1.37 3.97
C LYS A 387 0.85 0.61 2.88
N TRP A 388 -0.21 -0.08 3.25
CA TRP A 388 -1.04 -0.84 2.31
C TRP A 388 -1.95 0.01 1.41
N ALA A 389 -2.16 1.29 1.72
CA ALA A 389 -2.96 2.23 0.94
C ALA A 389 -2.09 3.17 0.07
N ARG A 390 -0.77 2.93 0.02
CA ARG A 390 0.22 3.77 -0.66
C ARG A 390 0.45 3.34 -2.09
N ASP A 391 -0.58 3.45 -2.90
CA ASP A 391 -0.44 3.26 -4.33
C ASP A 391 0.31 4.46 -4.94
N PRO A 392 1.27 4.25 -5.86
CA PRO A 392 2.05 5.33 -6.48
C PRO A 392 1.24 6.05 -7.57
N THR A 393 0.11 6.61 -7.17
CA THR A 393 -0.83 7.35 -8.05
C THR A 393 -1.25 8.63 -7.36
N LEU A 394 -1.50 9.67 -8.15
CA LEU A 394 -2.09 10.91 -7.64
C LEU A 394 -3.56 10.73 -7.34
N GLN A 395 -4.03 11.40 -6.29
CA GLN A 395 -5.42 11.37 -5.86
C GLN A 395 -6.14 12.66 -6.29
N ALA A 396 -7.47 12.71 -6.13
CA ALA A 396 -8.26 13.84 -6.63
C ALA A 396 -7.79 15.19 -6.06
N ASP A 397 -7.36 15.18 -4.80
CA ASP A 397 -6.81 16.34 -4.11
C ASP A 397 -5.50 16.83 -4.74
N ASP A 398 -4.57 15.92 -5.01
CA ASP A 398 -3.26 16.26 -5.57
C ASP A 398 -3.39 16.79 -7.01
N THR A 399 -4.28 16.19 -7.80
CA THR A 399 -4.54 16.61 -9.19
C THR A 399 -5.26 17.96 -9.26
N ALA A 400 -6.12 18.28 -8.30
CA ALA A 400 -6.71 19.61 -8.19
C ALA A 400 -5.69 20.65 -7.71
N ALA A 401 -4.82 20.29 -6.75
CA ALA A 401 -3.75 21.15 -6.28
C ALA A 401 -2.82 21.59 -7.41
N ILE A 402 -2.29 20.63 -8.18
CA ILE A 402 -1.38 20.95 -9.28
C ILE A 402 -2.07 21.78 -10.37
N ARG A 403 -3.33 21.49 -10.72
CA ARG A 403 -4.08 22.27 -11.71
C ARG A 403 -4.38 23.70 -11.29
N SER A 404 -4.54 23.94 -9.98
CA SER A 404 -4.77 25.29 -9.45
C SER A 404 -3.59 26.22 -9.70
N VAL A 405 -2.41 25.63 -9.92
CA VAL A 405 -1.15 26.32 -10.12
C VAL A 405 -0.69 26.29 -11.58
N TYR A 406 -0.73 25.10 -12.18
CA TYR A 406 -0.30 24.82 -13.54
C TYR A 406 -1.54 24.45 -14.36
N PRO A 407 -2.08 25.39 -15.17
CA PRO A 407 -3.30 25.14 -15.93
C PRO A 407 -3.13 23.90 -16.80
N GLY A 408 -3.83 22.83 -16.43
CA GLY A 408 -3.79 21.54 -17.11
C GLY A 408 -4.63 21.52 -18.38
N ILE A 409 -4.50 20.43 -19.14
CA ILE A 409 -5.42 20.10 -20.23
C ILE A 409 -6.75 19.62 -19.66
N GLY A 410 -7.84 19.87 -20.39
CA GLY A 410 -9.11 19.20 -20.10
C GLY A 410 -8.95 17.70 -20.29
N LEU A 411 -9.27 16.92 -19.27
CA LEU A 411 -9.11 15.46 -19.28
C LEU A 411 -10.28 14.76 -18.58
N HIS A 412 -10.61 13.58 -19.09
CA HIS A 412 -11.60 12.67 -18.52
C HIS A 412 -10.82 11.53 -17.86
N ASP A 413 -10.83 11.49 -16.53
CA ASP A 413 -9.98 10.53 -15.80
C ASP A 413 -10.59 10.11 -14.46
N GLY A 414 -10.75 8.81 -14.28
CA GLY A 414 -11.20 8.20 -13.04
C GLY A 414 -10.11 7.33 -12.39
N SER A 415 -10.08 7.31 -11.06
CA SER A 415 -9.19 6.46 -10.29
C SER A 415 -9.98 5.64 -9.26
N LEU A 416 -9.59 4.38 -9.09
CA LEU A 416 -10.16 3.50 -8.07
C LEU A 416 -9.15 3.23 -6.96
N VAL A 417 -9.65 3.11 -5.73
CA VAL A 417 -8.88 2.53 -4.61
C VAL A 417 -9.76 1.57 -3.80
N MET A 418 -9.18 0.45 -3.33
CA MET A 418 -9.90 -0.58 -2.55
C MET A 418 -9.94 -0.28 -1.04
N TYR A 419 -10.18 0.98 -0.72
CA TYR A 419 -10.42 1.48 0.62
C TYR A 419 -11.27 2.73 0.55
N ARG A 420 -11.83 3.10 1.69
CA ARG A 420 -12.36 4.44 1.93
C ARG A 420 -11.56 5.14 3.00
N THR A 421 -11.60 6.46 2.96
CA THR A 421 -11.11 7.32 4.04
C THR A 421 -12.30 7.88 4.80
N ASP A 422 -12.17 7.92 6.12
CA ASP A 422 -13.13 8.52 7.03
C ASP A 422 -12.43 9.59 7.87
N ASP A 423 -13.21 10.49 8.47
CA ASP A 423 -12.69 11.44 9.44
C ASP A 423 -12.29 10.73 10.74
N SER A 424 -11.13 11.10 11.27
CA SER A 424 -10.67 10.65 12.57
C SER A 424 -10.89 11.75 13.60
N SER A 425 -11.89 11.61 14.46
CA SER A 425 -12.10 12.57 15.57
C SER A 425 -10.90 12.74 16.52
N ALA A 426 -9.94 11.81 16.45
CA ALA A 426 -8.75 11.73 17.28
C ALA A 426 -7.44 12.06 16.52
N SER A 427 -7.48 12.40 15.23
CA SER A 427 -6.28 12.77 14.45
C SER A 427 -6.65 13.68 13.27
N ASN A 428 -5.76 14.59 12.88
CA ASN A 428 -5.90 15.29 11.59
C ASN A 428 -5.63 14.39 10.37
N ASN A 429 -5.26 13.12 10.59
CA ASN A 429 -5.04 12.14 9.55
C ASN A 429 -6.32 11.35 9.27
N ALA A 430 -6.54 11.05 8.00
CA ALA A 430 -7.64 10.21 7.56
C ALA A 430 -7.56 8.81 8.20
N LEU A 431 -8.71 8.26 8.58
CA LEU A 431 -8.85 6.86 8.93
C LEU A 431 -9.05 6.04 7.65
N TYR A 432 -8.19 5.06 7.41
CA TYR A 432 -8.26 4.22 6.20
C TYR A 432 -8.94 2.88 6.52
N SER A 433 -10.06 2.63 5.85
CA SER A 433 -10.86 1.41 5.99
C SER A 433 -10.83 0.64 4.68
N SER A 434 -10.12 -0.49 4.64
CA SER A 434 -10.03 -1.32 3.42
C SER A 434 -11.35 -2.00 3.10
N SER A 435 -11.69 -2.05 1.81
CA SER A 435 -12.74 -2.93 1.29
C SER A 435 -12.20 -4.36 1.23
N THR A 436 -12.69 -5.24 2.11
CA THR A 436 -12.19 -6.61 2.25
C THR A 436 -13.23 -7.65 1.83
N PRO A 437 -12.83 -8.85 1.41
CA PRO A 437 -13.78 -9.94 1.18
C PRO A 437 -14.57 -10.25 2.46
N ALA A 438 -15.86 -10.58 2.32
CA ALA A 438 -16.72 -10.90 3.47
C ALA A 438 -16.24 -12.15 4.24
N PHE A 439 -15.61 -13.09 3.51
CA PHE A 439 -15.00 -14.29 4.06
C PHE A 439 -13.63 -14.52 3.41
N SER A 440 -12.71 -15.20 4.11
CA SER A 440 -11.41 -15.59 3.57
C SER A 440 -11.45 -16.82 2.67
N SER A 441 -12.60 -17.52 2.62
CA SER A 441 -12.76 -18.77 1.86
C SER A 441 -14.17 -18.90 1.33
N TYR A 442 -14.29 -19.32 0.08
CA TYR A 442 -15.55 -19.62 -0.59
C TYR A 442 -15.49 -21.00 -1.25
N THR A 443 -16.67 -21.57 -1.45
CA THR A 443 -16.91 -22.77 -2.24
C THR A 443 -17.71 -22.41 -3.48
N HIS A 444 -17.46 -23.08 -4.60
CA HIS A 444 -18.28 -22.94 -5.81
C HIS A 444 -19.79 -22.98 -5.52
N GLY A 445 -20.56 -22.15 -6.22
CA GLY A 445 -21.99 -21.93 -6.00
C GLY A 445 -22.33 -20.91 -4.91
N GLN A 446 -21.37 -20.50 -4.07
CA GLN A 446 -21.54 -19.36 -3.16
C GLN A 446 -21.43 -18.02 -3.92
N SER A 447 -21.66 -16.90 -3.21
CA SER A 447 -21.41 -15.57 -3.76
C SER A 447 -20.34 -14.85 -2.94
N ILE A 448 -19.40 -14.21 -3.62
CA ILE A 448 -18.37 -13.38 -3.02
C ILE A 448 -18.98 -12.01 -2.75
N GLY A 449 -18.91 -11.55 -1.50
CA GLY A 449 -19.32 -10.20 -1.10
C GLY A 449 -18.14 -9.44 -0.54
N PHE A 450 -18.24 -8.12 -0.49
CA PHE A 450 -17.22 -7.24 0.07
C PHE A 450 -17.77 -6.46 1.26
N ASN A 451 -16.94 -6.34 2.30
CA ASN A 451 -17.18 -5.51 3.47
C ASN A 451 -16.56 -4.13 3.20
N GLY A 452 -17.40 -3.09 3.25
CA GLY A 452 -16.98 -1.72 2.99
C GLY A 452 -17.08 -1.33 1.52
N ALA A 453 -17.18 -0.02 1.29
CA ALA A 453 -17.18 0.56 -0.04
C ALA A 453 -15.75 0.70 -0.59
N VAL A 454 -15.63 0.72 -1.91
CA VAL A 454 -14.42 1.19 -2.61
C VAL A 454 -14.58 2.66 -2.96
N THR A 455 -13.48 3.37 -3.15
CA THR A 455 -13.53 4.79 -3.50
C THR A 455 -13.27 4.96 -5.00
N LEU A 456 -14.18 5.66 -5.68
CA LEU A 456 -13.99 6.22 -7.01
C LEU A 456 -13.66 7.70 -6.88
N GLN A 457 -12.62 8.12 -7.58
CA GLN A 457 -12.16 9.50 -7.63
C GLN A 457 -12.23 10.01 -9.06
N ASN A 458 -12.81 11.18 -9.25
CA ASN A 458 -12.71 11.94 -10.48
C ASN A 458 -11.44 12.79 -10.42
N LEU A 459 -10.41 12.34 -11.13
CA LEU A 459 -9.15 13.06 -11.30
C LEU A 459 -9.21 14.03 -12.48
N GLY A 460 -10.27 13.98 -13.28
CA GLY A 460 -10.48 14.78 -14.48
C GLY A 460 -11.01 16.19 -14.25
N THR A 461 -11.44 16.78 -15.37
CA THR A 461 -12.01 18.14 -15.46
C THR A 461 -13.47 18.14 -15.92
N ASP A 462 -13.98 16.98 -16.31
CA ASP A 462 -15.39 16.76 -16.66
C ASP A 462 -16.01 15.70 -15.73
N ASN A 463 -17.30 15.47 -15.87
CA ASN A 463 -18.01 14.53 -15.01
C ASN A 463 -17.74 13.07 -15.40
N LEU A 464 -17.54 12.19 -14.41
CA LEU A 464 -17.69 10.75 -14.61
C LEU A 464 -19.18 10.41 -14.53
N VAL A 465 -19.77 9.90 -15.61
CA VAL A 465 -21.20 9.61 -15.73
C VAL A 465 -21.44 8.11 -15.83
N ASN A 466 -22.27 7.61 -14.94
CA ASN A 466 -22.65 6.20 -14.83
C ASN A 466 -21.45 5.24 -14.83
N PRO A 467 -20.53 5.37 -13.86
CA PRO A 467 -19.33 4.54 -13.85
C PRO A 467 -19.68 3.05 -13.74
N ALA A 468 -18.83 2.22 -14.32
CA ALA A 468 -18.92 0.77 -14.31
C ALA A 468 -17.60 0.18 -13.80
N VAL A 469 -17.69 -0.73 -12.83
CA VAL A 469 -16.54 -1.36 -12.19
C VAL A 469 -16.60 -2.86 -12.47
N ASP A 470 -15.59 -3.37 -13.17
CA ASP A 470 -15.38 -4.80 -13.34
C ASP A 470 -14.66 -5.36 -12.10
N VAL A 471 -15.00 -6.58 -11.70
CA VAL A 471 -14.39 -7.27 -10.55
C VAL A 471 -13.75 -8.57 -11.02
N TYR A 472 -12.52 -8.80 -10.59
CA TYR A 472 -11.76 -10.02 -10.89
C TYR A 472 -11.15 -10.62 -9.62
N LEU A 473 -10.76 -11.89 -9.72
CA LEU A 473 -9.87 -12.57 -8.80
C LEU A 473 -8.53 -12.80 -9.49
N SER A 474 -7.42 -12.27 -8.96
CA SER A 474 -6.09 -12.50 -9.54
C SER A 474 -5.21 -13.37 -8.66
N GLY A 475 -4.43 -14.27 -9.27
CA GLY A 475 -3.46 -15.10 -8.55
C GLY A 475 -2.29 -14.34 -7.92
N ALA A 476 -2.07 -13.10 -8.36
CA ALA A 476 -1.05 -12.20 -7.85
C ALA A 476 -1.59 -10.77 -7.77
N ARG A 477 -1.09 -9.97 -6.83
CA ARG A 477 -1.40 -8.53 -6.77
C ARG A 477 -0.68 -7.81 -7.91
N MET A 478 -1.29 -6.74 -8.41
CA MET A 478 -0.74 -5.86 -9.46
C MET A 478 -0.40 -6.57 -10.78
N ALA A 479 -1.03 -7.72 -11.04
CA ALA A 479 -0.90 -8.48 -12.27
C ALA A 479 -2.24 -9.12 -12.68
N TYR A 480 -2.53 -9.20 -13.97
CA TYR A 480 -3.77 -9.78 -14.50
C TYR A 480 -3.57 -11.15 -15.19
N ASP A 481 -2.34 -11.65 -15.32
CA ASP A 481 -2.00 -12.88 -16.08
C ASP A 481 -2.75 -14.14 -15.62
N SER A 482 -3.18 -14.17 -14.35
CA SER A 482 -3.94 -15.27 -13.75
C SER A 482 -5.30 -14.79 -13.21
N SER A 483 -5.84 -13.73 -13.80
CA SER A 483 -7.09 -13.14 -13.36
C SER A 483 -8.32 -13.86 -13.91
N VAL A 484 -9.37 -13.92 -13.10
CA VAL A 484 -10.67 -14.49 -13.45
C VAL A 484 -11.73 -13.42 -13.24
N TYR A 485 -12.44 -13.07 -14.30
CA TYR A 485 -13.52 -12.10 -14.26
C TYR A 485 -14.73 -12.67 -13.49
N LEU A 486 -15.21 -11.95 -12.48
CA LEU A 486 -16.38 -12.33 -11.69
C LEU A 486 -17.67 -11.66 -12.18
N GLY A 487 -17.57 -10.42 -12.65
CA GLY A 487 -18.74 -9.65 -13.08
C GLY A 487 -18.50 -8.15 -13.01
N ARG A 488 -19.58 -7.39 -13.18
CA ARG A 488 -19.56 -5.93 -13.24
C ARG A 488 -20.64 -5.32 -12.37
N SER A 489 -20.27 -4.27 -11.65
CA SER A 489 -21.20 -3.32 -11.02
C SER A 489 -21.35 -2.08 -11.88
N ASN A 490 -22.60 -1.63 -12.07
CA ASN A 490 -22.91 -0.38 -12.75
C ASN A 490 -23.60 0.56 -11.75
N TYR A 491 -23.23 1.83 -11.80
CA TYR A 491 -23.73 2.83 -10.88
C TYR A 491 -24.47 3.90 -11.66
N LEU A 492 -25.69 4.26 -11.23
CA LEU A 492 -26.45 5.36 -11.82
C LEU A 492 -26.15 6.65 -11.06
N THR A 493 -24.92 7.14 -11.21
CA THR A 493 -24.43 8.33 -10.51
C THR A 493 -23.57 9.19 -11.42
N THR A 494 -23.37 10.43 -11.01
CA THR A 494 -22.40 11.34 -11.63
C THR A 494 -21.41 11.77 -10.55
N VAL A 495 -20.12 11.53 -10.81
CA VAL A 495 -19.04 12.02 -9.95
C VAL A 495 -18.48 13.28 -10.61
N PRO A 496 -18.81 14.48 -10.11
CA PRO A 496 -18.29 15.72 -10.68
C PRO A 496 -16.78 15.84 -10.45
N PRO A 497 -16.09 16.78 -11.13
CA PRO A 497 -14.75 17.16 -10.74
C PRO A 497 -14.69 17.69 -9.31
N PHE A 498 -13.46 17.93 -8.86
CA PHE A 498 -13.17 18.58 -7.60
C PHE A 498 -14.00 19.88 -7.41
N PRO A 499 -14.54 20.17 -6.20
CA PRO A 499 -14.30 19.54 -4.90
C PRO A 499 -15.14 18.30 -4.57
N ASN A 500 -16.13 17.95 -5.39
CA ASN A 500 -17.03 16.82 -5.12
C ASN A 500 -16.60 15.55 -5.88
N SER A 501 -15.29 15.37 -6.03
CA SER A 501 -14.67 14.36 -6.89
C SER A 501 -14.65 12.95 -6.33
N ILE A 502 -15.29 12.67 -5.20
CA ILE A 502 -15.20 11.38 -4.52
C ILE A 502 -16.58 10.74 -4.43
N ALA A 503 -16.67 9.46 -4.80
CA ALA A 503 -17.85 8.63 -4.60
C ALA A 503 -17.47 7.29 -3.94
N LEU A 504 -18.27 6.88 -2.96
CA LEU A 504 -18.12 5.57 -2.32
C LEU A 504 -19.05 4.56 -3.01
N LEU A 505 -18.46 3.51 -3.54
CA LEU A 505 -19.12 2.51 -4.37
C LEU A 505 -19.21 1.17 -3.64
N ASN A 506 -20.42 0.65 -3.46
CA ASN A 506 -20.63 -0.69 -2.92
C ASN A 506 -20.58 -1.73 -4.05
N LEU A 507 -19.58 -2.61 -4.05
CA LEU A 507 -19.39 -3.60 -5.11
C LEU A 507 -20.49 -4.68 -5.18
N GLY A 508 -21.34 -4.83 -4.15
CA GLY A 508 -22.37 -5.86 -4.10
C GLY A 508 -21.81 -7.27 -3.91
N SER A 509 -22.46 -8.27 -4.52
CA SER A 509 -22.07 -9.67 -4.43
C SER A 509 -22.04 -10.35 -5.80
N TYR A 510 -21.08 -11.26 -6.00
CA TYR A 510 -20.79 -11.92 -7.27
C TYR A 510 -20.92 -13.43 -7.13
N PRO A 511 -21.77 -14.11 -7.92
CA PRO A 511 -21.88 -15.56 -7.88
C PRO A 511 -20.58 -16.20 -8.36
N LEU A 512 -20.11 -17.19 -7.60
CA LEU A 512 -18.89 -17.93 -7.88
C LEU A 512 -19.19 -19.17 -8.70
N ALA A 513 -19.03 -19.07 -10.02
CA ALA A 513 -19.27 -20.18 -10.94
C ALA A 513 -18.25 -21.30 -10.78
N ASP A 514 -18.66 -22.54 -11.08
CA ASP A 514 -17.80 -23.74 -11.09
C ASP A 514 -16.64 -23.65 -12.11
N SER A 515 -16.73 -22.71 -13.07
CA SER A 515 -15.66 -22.44 -14.03
C SER A 515 -14.48 -21.69 -13.44
N VAL A 516 -14.64 -21.04 -12.27
CA VAL A 516 -13.55 -20.35 -11.58
C VAL A 516 -12.60 -21.39 -10.98
N PRO A 517 -11.31 -21.46 -11.36
CA PRO A 517 -10.40 -22.46 -10.81
C PRO A 517 -10.23 -22.34 -9.29
N VAL A 518 -10.11 -23.46 -8.58
CA VAL A 518 -9.83 -23.46 -7.13
C VAL A 518 -8.43 -22.91 -6.86
N GLY A 519 -8.22 -22.10 -5.83
CA GLY A 519 -6.96 -21.38 -5.68
C GLY A 519 -6.97 -20.34 -4.58
N ILE A 520 -5.84 -19.64 -4.42
CA ILE A 520 -5.71 -18.47 -3.57
C ILE A 520 -5.59 -17.24 -4.48
N TYR A 521 -6.50 -16.29 -4.32
CA TYR A 521 -6.61 -15.11 -5.17
C TYR A 521 -6.64 -13.82 -4.35
N TYR A 522 -6.37 -12.70 -5.00
CA TYR A 522 -6.58 -11.35 -4.50
C TYR A 522 -7.70 -10.70 -5.29
N PRO A 523 -8.65 -10.02 -4.65
CA PRO A 523 -9.64 -9.26 -5.39
C PRO A 523 -8.96 -8.09 -6.09
N VAL A 524 -9.39 -7.81 -7.31
CA VAL A 524 -8.99 -6.62 -8.07
C VAL A 524 -10.23 -6.05 -8.75
N ILE A 525 -10.28 -4.72 -8.82
CA ILE A 525 -11.33 -4.00 -9.53
C ILE A 525 -10.72 -3.16 -10.64
N TYR A 526 -11.49 -2.95 -11.70
CA TYR A 526 -11.09 -2.14 -12.85
C TYR A 526 -12.21 -1.17 -13.24
N LEU A 527 -11.86 0.11 -13.41
CA LEU A 527 -12.76 1.13 -13.91
C LEU A 527 -12.94 0.92 -15.41
N ALA A 528 -14.10 0.42 -15.75
CA ALA A 528 -14.34 -0.20 -17.03
C ALA A 528 -15.18 0.66 -17.98
N GLY A 529 -15.57 1.85 -17.51
CA GLY A 529 -16.30 2.88 -18.22
C GLY A 529 -16.84 3.93 -17.26
N SER A 530 -16.91 5.18 -17.71
CA SER A 530 -17.22 6.35 -16.88
C SER A 530 -17.87 7.49 -17.68
N GLY A 531 -18.38 7.20 -18.88
CA GLY A 531 -19.07 8.18 -19.73
C GLY A 531 -18.17 8.92 -20.73
N GLY A 532 -16.87 8.61 -20.77
CA GLY A 532 -15.91 9.16 -21.72
C GLY A 532 -14.76 8.21 -22.03
N THR A 533 -13.71 8.73 -22.67
CA THR A 533 -12.44 8.01 -22.89
C THR A 533 -11.46 8.39 -21.80
N GLU A 534 -11.07 7.43 -20.98
CA GLU A 534 -10.09 7.63 -19.91
C GLU A 534 -8.76 8.11 -20.52
N ALA A 535 -8.31 9.27 -20.06
CA ALA A 535 -7.05 9.87 -20.49
C ALA A 535 -5.85 9.09 -19.93
N TYR A 536 -6.01 8.50 -18.74
CA TYR A 536 -5.01 7.67 -18.11
C TYR A 536 -5.64 6.37 -17.62
N THR A 537 -5.07 5.23 -17.99
CA THR A 537 -5.67 3.92 -17.64
C THR A 537 -4.90 3.19 -16.55
N ALA A 538 -3.76 3.73 -16.10
CA ALA A 538 -2.90 3.05 -15.13
C ALA A 538 -3.48 3.06 -13.71
N ASN A 539 -4.25 4.09 -13.39
CA ASN A 539 -5.01 4.29 -12.14
C ASN A 539 -6.43 3.66 -12.17
N ASN A 540 -6.84 3.07 -13.29
CA ASN A 540 -8.15 2.41 -13.40
C ASN A 540 -8.23 1.11 -12.60
N SER A 541 -7.10 0.56 -12.12
CA SER A 541 -7.09 -0.68 -11.33
C SER A 541 -6.87 -0.40 -9.86
N ALA A 542 -7.62 -1.09 -9.00
CA ALA A 542 -7.36 -1.11 -7.57
C ALA A 542 -7.32 -2.52 -7.02
N TRP A 543 -6.45 -2.76 -6.04
CA TRP A 543 -6.08 -4.10 -5.59
C TRP A 543 -6.42 -4.32 -4.13
N GLY A 544 -6.94 -5.51 -3.83
CA GLY A 544 -7.13 -5.96 -2.47
C GLY A 544 -5.81 -6.03 -1.72
N ARG A 545 -5.89 -5.98 -0.40
CA ARG A 545 -4.73 -6.10 0.47
C ARG A 545 -4.10 -7.49 0.39
N TYR A 546 -2.79 -7.52 0.56
CA TYR A 546 -2.04 -8.77 0.62
C TYR A 546 -2.45 -9.65 1.80
N GLU A 547 -2.88 -9.06 2.91
CA GLU A 547 -3.27 -9.81 4.12
C GLU A 547 -4.65 -10.47 4.01
N TYR A 548 -5.43 -10.16 2.97
CA TYR A 548 -6.79 -10.67 2.79
C TYR A 548 -6.98 -11.38 1.44
N PRO A 549 -6.21 -12.46 1.16
CA PRO A 549 -6.48 -13.29 0.01
C PRO A 549 -7.79 -14.07 0.20
N ILE A 550 -8.35 -14.54 -0.91
CA ILE A 550 -9.56 -15.36 -0.99
C ILE A 550 -9.16 -16.77 -1.42
N ALA A 551 -9.48 -17.76 -0.60
CA ALA A 551 -9.40 -19.17 -0.99
C ALA A 551 -10.69 -19.60 -1.71
N ILE A 552 -10.56 -20.12 -2.92
CA ILE A 552 -11.64 -20.73 -3.69
C ILE A 552 -11.49 -22.24 -3.62
N ASN A 553 -12.53 -22.93 -3.15
CA ASN A 553 -12.57 -24.37 -3.02
C ASN A 553 -13.68 -24.95 -3.91
N ASN A 554 -13.51 -26.21 -4.33
CA ASN A 554 -14.58 -26.93 -4.99
C ASN A 554 -15.63 -27.41 -3.98
N ALA A 555 -16.86 -27.61 -4.45
CA ALA A 555 -17.83 -28.41 -3.71
C ALA A 555 -17.30 -29.85 -3.64
N VAL A 556 -17.14 -30.38 -2.42
CA VAL A 556 -16.56 -31.70 -2.21
C VAL A 556 -17.49 -32.75 -2.80
N THR A 557 -16.99 -33.46 -3.81
CA THR A 557 -17.70 -34.56 -4.48
C THR A 557 -17.30 -35.88 -3.84
N THR A 558 -18.27 -36.75 -3.59
CA THR A 558 -18.02 -38.09 -3.03
C THR A 558 -17.69 -39.09 -4.14
N LEU A 559 -16.54 -39.75 -4.05
CA LEU A 559 -16.16 -40.86 -4.91
C LEU A 559 -16.80 -42.14 -4.36
N LEU A 560 -17.59 -42.81 -5.20
CA LEU A 560 -18.19 -44.10 -4.87
C LEU A 560 -17.26 -45.24 -5.33
N PRO A 561 -16.76 -46.10 -4.41
CA PRO A 561 -15.91 -47.22 -4.79
C PRO A 561 -16.60 -48.13 -5.81
N THR A 562 -15.95 -48.36 -6.95
CA THR A 562 -16.40 -49.32 -7.97
C THR A 562 -15.19 -49.96 -8.65
N PRO A 563 -15.24 -51.26 -8.97
CA PRO A 563 -14.13 -51.92 -9.68
C PRO A 563 -13.89 -51.35 -11.08
N ALA A 564 -14.91 -50.80 -11.74
CA ALA A 564 -14.77 -50.17 -13.05
C ALA A 564 -14.16 -48.77 -12.92
N VAL A 565 -13.23 -48.42 -13.81
CA VAL A 565 -12.70 -47.04 -13.89
C VAL A 565 -13.85 -46.07 -14.15
N GLN A 566 -13.90 -45.02 -13.33
CA GLN A 566 -14.79 -43.88 -13.47
C GLN A 566 -13.96 -42.63 -13.69
N THR A 567 -14.47 -41.69 -14.48
CA THR A 567 -13.83 -40.38 -14.70
C THR A 567 -14.68 -39.30 -14.06
N THR A 568 -14.05 -38.42 -13.27
CA THR A 568 -14.77 -37.29 -12.67
C THR A 568 -15.13 -36.21 -13.70
N ALA A 569 -16.03 -35.30 -13.29
CA ALA A 569 -16.24 -34.06 -14.02
C ALA A 569 -14.95 -33.23 -14.10
N LEU A 570 -14.87 -32.34 -15.09
CA LEU A 570 -13.72 -31.48 -15.31
C LEU A 570 -13.47 -30.56 -14.10
N GLY A 571 -12.34 -30.77 -13.42
CA GLY A 571 -11.84 -29.89 -12.38
C GLY A 571 -10.92 -28.82 -12.96
N ARG A 572 -10.78 -27.71 -12.23
CA ARG A 572 -9.90 -26.58 -12.58
C ARG A 572 -9.14 -26.13 -11.34
N ILE A 573 -7.82 -26.20 -11.39
CA ILE A 573 -6.92 -25.74 -10.33
C ILE A 573 -6.24 -24.46 -10.81
N GLY A 574 -6.34 -23.41 -10.02
CA GLY A 574 -5.64 -22.15 -10.14
C GLY A 574 -4.45 -22.08 -9.18
N PRO A 575 -3.91 -20.87 -8.93
CA PRO A 575 -2.71 -20.66 -8.14
C PRO A 575 -2.87 -21.21 -6.71
N ARG A 576 -1.94 -22.08 -6.28
CA ARG A 576 -1.97 -22.74 -4.96
C ARG A 576 -3.28 -23.50 -4.67
N GLY A 577 -4.03 -23.91 -5.70
CA GLY A 577 -5.32 -24.56 -5.57
C GLY A 577 -5.23 -26.02 -5.14
N GLN A 578 -6.27 -26.48 -4.46
CA GLN A 578 -6.48 -27.89 -4.11
C GLN A 578 -7.91 -28.29 -4.46
N TRP A 579 -8.06 -29.36 -5.23
CA TRP A 579 -9.35 -29.97 -5.52
C TRP A 579 -9.56 -31.20 -4.64
N LYS A 580 -10.67 -31.23 -3.92
CA LYS A 580 -10.92 -32.22 -2.87
C LYS A 580 -12.10 -33.12 -3.24
N TYR A 581 -11.91 -34.42 -3.02
CA TYR A 581 -12.94 -35.43 -3.12
C TYR A 581 -13.05 -36.19 -1.79
N ALA A 582 -14.27 -36.54 -1.39
CA ALA A 582 -14.52 -37.39 -0.23
C ALA A 582 -14.56 -38.86 -0.67
N LEU A 583 -13.96 -39.76 0.11
CA LEU A 583 -13.99 -41.19 -0.15
C LEU A 583 -14.21 -41.96 1.17
N ALA A 584 -15.24 -42.80 1.19
CA ALA A 584 -15.43 -43.79 2.25
C ALA A 584 -14.63 -45.06 1.90
N ALA A 585 -13.36 -45.09 2.30
CA ALA A 585 -12.46 -46.21 2.02
C ALA A 585 -12.87 -47.44 2.83
N GLN A 586 -12.73 -48.63 2.25
CA GLN A 586 -13.02 -49.92 2.90
C GLN A 586 -11.72 -50.68 3.14
N ALA A 587 -11.61 -51.33 4.31
CA ALA A 587 -10.45 -52.14 4.64
C ALA A 587 -10.23 -53.26 3.59
N GLY A 588 -8.99 -53.38 3.11
CA GLY A 588 -8.57 -54.37 2.12
C GLY A 588 -8.89 -54.01 0.66
N TYR A 589 -9.55 -52.89 0.39
CA TYR A 589 -9.77 -52.43 -0.98
C TYR A 589 -8.52 -51.72 -1.50
N THR A 590 -8.18 -51.98 -2.76
CA THR A 590 -7.16 -51.24 -3.50
C THR A 590 -7.84 -50.21 -4.38
N TYR A 591 -7.44 -48.96 -4.20
CA TYR A 591 -7.90 -47.81 -4.96
C TYR A 591 -6.82 -47.35 -5.93
N THR A 592 -7.23 -46.98 -7.14
CA THR A 592 -6.36 -46.34 -8.13
C THR A 592 -6.93 -44.97 -8.44
N PHE A 593 -6.07 -43.95 -8.47
CA PHE A 593 -6.39 -42.58 -8.85
C PHE A 593 -5.39 -42.11 -9.90
N SER A 594 -5.86 -41.51 -11.00
CA SER A 594 -4.97 -41.09 -12.08
C SER A 594 -5.41 -39.78 -12.72
N THR A 595 -4.44 -38.91 -12.97
CA THR A 595 -4.57 -37.73 -13.85
C THR A 595 -3.83 -37.93 -15.18
N CYS A 596 -3.29 -39.13 -15.45
CA CYS A 596 -2.47 -39.45 -16.62
C CYS A 596 -3.22 -39.32 -17.93
N GLY A 597 -2.73 -38.50 -18.85
CA GLY A 597 -3.40 -38.09 -20.09
C GLY A 597 -4.61 -37.16 -19.88
N LEU A 598 -4.91 -36.77 -18.64
CA LEU A 598 -6.16 -36.11 -18.26
C LEU A 598 -5.97 -34.76 -17.55
N ALA A 599 -4.73 -34.30 -17.39
CA ALA A 599 -4.42 -32.97 -16.87
C ALA A 599 -3.63 -32.13 -17.88
N SER A 600 -3.77 -30.80 -17.79
CA SER A 600 -3.00 -29.86 -18.61
C SER A 600 -1.77 -29.28 -17.90
N PHE A 601 -1.42 -29.82 -16.73
CA PHE A 601 -0.39 -29.26 -15.84
C PHE A 601 0.26 -30.34 -14.99
N ASP A 602 1.27 -29.93 -14.24
CA ASP A 602 2.03 -30.76 -13.31
C ASP A 602 1.22 -31.08 -12.04
N THR A 603 0.76 -32.33 -11.89
CA THR A 603 -0.19 -32.72 -10.83
C THR A 603 0.47 -33.53 -9.71
N VAL A 604 -0.07 -33.38 -8.50
CA VAL A 604 0.15 -34.26 -7.34
C VAL A 604 -1.19 -34.81 -6.85
N ILE A 605 -1.25 -36.10 -6.54
CA ILE A 605 -2.41 -36.75 -5.90
C ILE A 605 -2.03 -37.14 -4.46
N GLU A 606 -2.83 -36.73 -3.48
CA GLU A 606 -2.68 -37.09 -2.06
C GLU A 606 -3.93 -37.77 -1.51
N ILE A 607 -3.75 -38.71 -0.57
CA ILE A 607 -4.82 -39.27 0.26
C ILE A 607 -4.59 -38.83 1.70
N ARG A 608 -5.38 -37.85 2.15
CA ARG A 608 -5.35 -37.32 3.52
C ARG A 608 -6.33 -38.07 4.40
N GLY A 609 -5.94 -38.30 5.65
CA GLY A 609 -6.69 -39.13 6.60
C GLY A 609 -6.29 -40.60 6.57
N ALA A 610 -5.45 -41.02 5.61
CA ALA A 610 -4.70 -42.27 5.71
C ALA A 610 -3.49 -42.08 6.66
N PHE A 611 -3.05 -43.16 7.31
CA PHE A 611 -1.85 -43.16 8.16
C PHE A 611 -0.81 -44.16 7.64
N PRO A 612 0.34 -43.68 7.12
CA PRO A 612 0.68 -42.28 6.84
C PRO A 612 -0.15 -41.69 5.68
N THR A 613 -0.13 -40.37 5.50
CA THR A 613 -0.60 -39.72 4.26
C THR A 613 0.17 -40.32 3.09
N VAL A 614 -0.54 -40.67 2.02
CA VAL A 614 0.06 -41.25 0.81
C VAL A 614 -0.04 -40.21 -0.30
N ALA A 615 1.04 -40.02 -1.04
CA ALA A 615 1.11 -39.08 -2.15
C ALA A 615 1.79 -39.73 -3.36
N ALA A 616 1.40 -39.31 -4.56
CA ALA A 616 2.09 -39.64 -5.79
C ALA A 616 2.25 -38.39 -6.66
N ASP A 617 3.37 -38.36 -7.36
CA ASP A 617 3.81 -37.29 -8.23
C ASP A 617 4.55 -37.92 -9.42
N ASP A 618 4.53 -37.25 -10.57
CA ASP A 618 5.28 -37.62 -11.79
C ASP A 618 5.23 -39.10 -12.26
N SER A 619 4.14 -39.82 -11.98
CA SER A 619 4.05 -41.25 -12.25
C SER A 619 3.91 -41.59 -13.73
N CYS A 620 3.55 -40.61 -14.57
CA CYS A 620 3.33 -40.77 -16.01
C CYS A 620 3.76 -39.51 -16.79
N GLY A 621 4.95 -39.00 -16.50
CA GLY A 621 5.42 -37.69 -16.99
C GLY A 621 5.17 -36.65 -15.91
N THR A 622 4.57 -35.51 -16.25
CA THR A 622 4.21 -34.45 -15.29
C THR A 622 2.87 -34.70 -14.60
N GLN A 623 2.42 -35.95 -14.51
CA GLN A 623 1.06 -36.30 -14.06
C GLN A 623 1.14 -37.51 -13.14
N SER A 624 0.15 -37.68 -12.27
CA SER A 624 0.25 -38.65 -11.18
C SER A 624 -0.67 -39.85 -11.37
N LEU A 625 -0.18 -40.99 -10.88
CA LEU A 625 -0.91 -42.23 -10.70
C LEU A 625 -0.65 -42.71 -9.28
N LEU A 626 -1.71 -42.82 -8.47
CA LEU A 626 -1.64 -43.27 -7.10
C LEU A 626 -2.41 -44.58 -6.95
N VAL A 627 -1.72 -45.64 -6.50
CA VAL A 627 -2.34 -46.91 -6.10
C VAL A 627 -2.22 -47.06 -4.58
N TRP A 628 -3.33 -47.23 -3.89
CA TRP A 628 -3.39 -47.30 -2.43
C TRP A 628 -4.35 -48.38 -1.94
N THR A 629 -3.86 -49.31 -1.12
CA THR A 629 -4.70 -50.28 -0.42
C THR A 629 -5.04 -49.77 0.98
N SER A 630 -6.33 -49.57 1.26
CA SER A 630 -6.75 -49.11 2.59
C SER A 630 -6.61 -50.23 3.62
N ASN A 631 -5.93 -49.96 4.73
CA ASN A 631 -5.81 -50.91 5.85
C ASN A 631 -7.02 -50.88 6.80
N ALA A 632 -7.89 -49.87 6.67
CA ALA A 632 -9.04 -49.66 7.53
C ALA A 632 -10.27 -49.19 6.75
N THR A 633 -11.45 -49.39 7.31
CA THR A 633 -12.67 -48.75 6.81
C THR A 633 -12.75 -47.36 7.45
N GLN A 634 -12.56 -46.31 6.66
CA GLN A 634 -12.41 -44.94 7.16
C GLN A 634 -12.79 -43.91 6.09
N ALA A 635 -13.15 -42.70 6.52
CA ALA A 635 -13.31 -41.57 5.61
C ALA A 635 -11.93 -40.95 5.33
N VAL A 636 -11.61 -40.78 4.04
CA VAL A 636 -10.39 -40.10 3.57
C VAL A 636 -10.77 -38.99 2.60
N THR A 637 -9.83 -38.06 2.39
CA THR A 637 -9.94 -37.03 1.35
C THR A 637 -8.89 -37.29 0.28
N VAL A 638 -9.33 -37.46 -0.96
CA VAL A 638 -8.45 -37.49 -2.12
C VAL A 638 -8.26 -36.05 -2.60
N VAL A 639 -7.02 -35.59 -2.67
CA VAL A 639 -6.67 -34.23 -3.07
C VAL A 639 -5.88 -34.29 -4.37
N VAL A 640 -6.31 -33.50 -5.36
CA VAL A 640 -5.53 -33.20 -6.56
C VAL A 640 -5.04 -31.75 -6.44
N GLN A 641 -3.76 -31.51 -6.65
CA GLN A 641 -3.15 -30.17 -6.58
C GLN A 641 -2.02 -30.03 -7.60
N GLY A 642 -1.51 -28.83 -7.79
CA GLY A 642 -0.30 -28.60 -8.58
C GLY A 642 0.97 -28.98 -7.81
N PHE A 643 2.01 -29.43 -8.53
CA PHE A 643 3.33 -29.71 -7.95
C PHE A 643 3.92 -28.50 -7.20
N ASN A 644 3.69 -27.29 -7.71
CA ASN A 644 4.10 -26.05 -7.07
C ASN A 644 2.97 -25.00 -7.11
N ALA A 645 3.21 -23.84 -6.48
CA ALA A 645 2.23 -22.76 -6.37
C ALA A 645 1.74 -22.19 -7.72
N SER A 646 2.52 -22.34 -8.79
CA SER A 646 2.22 -21.85 -10.14
C SER A 646 1.63 -22.92 -11.08
N ALA A 647 1.69 -24.20 -10.69
CA ALA A 647 1.13 -25.29 -11.48
C ALA A 647 -0.41 -25.25 -11.41
N GLN A 648 -1.03 -24.89 -12.54
CA GLN A 648 -2.45 -24.63 -12.66
C GLN A 648 -2.98 -25.14 -14.00
N GLY A 649 -4.25 -25.52 -14.07
CA GLY A 649 -4.87 -26.00 -15.29
C GLY A 649 -6.16 -26.78 -15.06
N ALA A 650 -6.66 -27.37 -16.13
CA ALA A 650 -7.82 -28.26 -16.08
C ALA A 650 -7.36 -29.70 -15.88
N PHE A 651 -8.18 -30.50 -15.21
CA PHE A 651 -7.93 -31.94 -15.06
C PHE A 651 -9.23 -32.74 -14.97
N GLN A 652 -9.15 -34.03 -15.26
CA GLN A 652 -10.10 -35.03 -14.79
C GLN A 652 -9.36 -36.06 -13.94
N LEU A 653 -10.08 -36.70 -13.01
CA LEU A 653 -9.55 -37.77 -12.18
C LEU A 653 -10.20 -39.08 -12.59
N ASP A 654 -9.41 -39.99 -13.11
CA ASP A 654 -9.81 -41.39 -13.22
C ASP A 654 -9.64 -42.06 -11.86
N TYR A 655 -10.65 -42.82 -11.44
CA TYR A 655 -10.60 -43.57 -10.20
C TYR A 655 -11.30 -44.93 -10.29
N SER A 656 -10.77 -45.90 -9.54
CA SER A 656 -11.40 -47.20 -9.32
C SER A 656 -11.09 -47.70 -7.91
N GLY A 657 -11.89 -48.63 -7.40
CA GLY A 657 -11.70 -49.20 -6.07
C GLY A 657 -12.43 -50.52 -5.92
N GLY A 658 -11.70 -51.59 -5.61
CA GLY A 658 -12.25 -52.93 -5.48
C GLY A 658 -11.46 -53.81 -4.51
N ASN A 659 -12.11 -54.87 -4.04
CA ASN A 659 -11.46 -55.91 -3.27
C ASN A 659 -10.77 -56.86 -4.25
N ASP A 660 -9.57 -56.50 -4.70
CA ASP A 660 -8.81 -57.28 -5.67
C ASP A 660 -8.11 -58.46 -4.97
N ARG A 661 -8.92 -59.35 -4.39
CA ARG A 661 -8.46 -60.62 -3.81
C ARG A 661 -8.15 -61.67 -4.87
N ILE A 662 -8.33 -61.36 -6.15
CA ILE A 662 -8.22 -62.34 -7.25
C ILE A 662 -6.78 -62.83 -7.44
N PHE A 663 -5.76 -62.18 -6.88
CA PHE A 663 -4.36 -62.64 -6.95
C PHE A 663 -3.72 -63.07 -5.62
N ALA A 664 -4.48 -63.13 -4.52
CA ALA A 664 -3.91 -63.44 -3.21
C ALA A 664 -3.91 -64.94 -2.82
N SER A 665 -4.46 -65.86 -3.64
CA SER A 665 -4.55 -67.28 -3.29
C SER A 665 -3.62 -68.25 -4.03
N ASP A 666 -2.91 -67.84 -5.08
CA ASP A 666 -2.33 -68.82 -6.02
C ASP A 666 -0.78 -68.90 -6.03
N PHE A 667 -0.09 -68.31 -5.04
CA PHE A 667 1.37 -68.48 -4.85
C PHE A 667 1.75 -69.19 -3.54
N GLY A 668 0.88 -70.09 -3.06
CA GLY A 668 1.17 -71.01 -1.96
C GLY A 668 1.12 -72.47 -2.40
N GLY A 669 2.07 -72.88 -3.25
CA GLY A 669 2.36 -74.27 -3.61
C GLY A 669 3.82 -74.59 -3.37
#